data_AF-A0A7G6YKI2-F1
#
_entry.id   AF-A0A7G6YKI2-F1
#
_cell.length_a   1.000
_cell.length_b   1.000
_cell.length_c   1.000
_cell.angle_alpha   90.00
_cell.angle_beta   90.00
_cell.angle_gamma   90.00
#
_symmetry.space_group_name_H-M   'P 1'
#
loop_
_entity.id
_entity.type
_entity.pdbx_description
1 polymer ?
#
loop_
_entity_poly.entity_id
_entity_poly.type
_entity_poly.pdbx_seq_one_letter_code
_entity_poly.pdbx_strand_id
1 'polypeptide(L)'
;MPIEEIKESYIYQLPQIVTPQDLYNTKLEVEKVINGEPANHSVSFGTMVTGVANALPKGNNSSSLYKVVRTYDTTLSGYEAGYATLVDLDPRFLCLGTICFVEFPHPSREYRLVYDPNSSLNVAVDGSFNGNTIGGRWVEKDSLEDKYSRIVEFNPFENSYQKDDIVKYVLNGTLTLFAAKQTLIKSTFPGNAIPEPTGNVTDQYWQKLGASDGVENPGYDDTELRGRVEVLEAADIDLLGNIETAKTNLNNRIDGIVTAVIPYVPDSYSFGQLVHSGGLIFMARQDIANSTVAPTATNAYWLLVNGTSSGSTSSGTVDLSNYYTKAQTDAIGNTKVEKRTGYSLVSDNEIARLATIQNYVLLDNSVTEAKLSPEVRAKLNAVETGYNDSELRNLVAGKVDKVTGKSLIADTEIARLATLSGYNDTNLTNRVIALENAPEPTGYDDTELRSEVDAIDTRVTTLENAPAVEPFDNTSNDSRLTALENAPGFDDTAIVNRLDTNESELTGIDTRVTALENRPTPTGETGTIDSLNDEKVLVGFTGITETIGGLTPGNFTGTLEDLLTKILIKYQAPFFSGFNYNGAGSRTVEAGTTFTGVDTFSWSIGNNNNTKPSTITIKSNGNVIGSGLANNGSQTLDLPTFTLDAGQSRSFSIEATNSQNNVFTGGLTINTQLARYYGASSLTPGELKAQLANNANGVLSNKDLGGGRGLESNFNCSGGKYPYYLYQAGFGNPGSVQQGPNNFSAYTVEDIVIKDVFGILRNYKLFYTDTIQFSSSFNLRIN
;
A
#
# COMPACT_ATOMS: atom_id res chain seq x y z
N MET A 1 10.96 -63.34 -6.19
CA MET A 1 11.92 -63.36 -5.06
C MET A 1 11.23 -62.69 -3.89
N PRO A 2 11.15 -63.35 -2.73
CA PRO A 2 10.49 -62.76 -1.56
C PRO A 2 11.34 -61.61 -1.02
N ILE A 3 10.67 -60.59 -0.50
CA ILE A 3 11.27 -59.47 0.21
C ILE A 3 11.85 -60.05 1.51
N GLU A 4 13.16 -60.26 1.54
CA GLU A 4 13.86 -60.61 2.77
C GLU A 4 14.05 -59.36 3.63
N GLU A 5 13.90 -59.62 4.92
CA GLU A 5 13.92 -58.75 6.09
C GLU A 5 15.07 -57.71 6.05
N ILE A 6 14.72 -56.43 5.84
CA ILE A 6 15.64 -55.32 6.09
C ILE A 6 15.76 -55.17 7.60
N LYS A 7 16.85 -55.67 8.19
CA LYS A 7 17.19 -55.37 9.58
C LYS A 7 17.60 -53.90 9.69
N GLU A 8 16.99 -53.21 10.64
CA GLU A 8 17.19 -51.80 10.94
C GLU A 8 18.68 -51.44 10.97
N SER A 9 19.09 -50.54 10.09
CA SER A 9 20.44 -49.97 10.06
C SER A 9 20.46 -48.73 10.94
N TYR A 10 21.14 -48.79 12.09
CA TYR A 10 21.27 -47.67 13.01
C TYR A 10 22.33 -46.69 12.50
N ILE A 11 21.94 -45.42 12.32
CA ILE A 11 22.87 -44.32 11.99
C ILE A 11 23.55 -43.87 13.29
N TYR A 12 24.70 -44.48 13.61
CA TYR A 12 25.44 -44.22 14.86
C TYR A 12 26.07 -42.80 14.95
N GLN A 13 25.99 -41.98 13.91
CA GLN A 13 26.66 -40.66 13.83
C GLN A 13 25.72 -39.46 13.95
N LEU A 14 24.41 -39.67 14.16
CA LEU A 14 23.42 -38.58 14.32
C LEU A 14 23.82 -37.46 15.32
N PRO A 15 24.48 -37.74 16.48
CA PRO A 15 24.90 -36.70 17.40
C PRO A 15 26.03 -35.78 16.89
N GLN A 16 26.70 -36.13 15.78
CA GLN A 16 27.83 -35.37 15.24
C GLN A 16 27.46 -34.51 14.03
N ILE A 17 26.20 -34.56 13.57
CA ILE A 17 25.68 -33.71 12.50
C ILE A 17 25.19 -32.41 13.12
N VAL A 18 26.04 -31.39 13.14
CA VAL A 18 25.74 -30.09 13.77
C VAL A 18 25.50 -28.98 12.76
N THR A 19 25.84 -29.21 11.49
CA THR A 19 25.60 -28.28 10.38
C THR A 19 25.00 -29.00 9.15
N PRO A 20 24.29 -28.27 8.26
CA PRO A 20 23.80 -28.84 7.00
C PRO A 20 24.91 -29.44 6.12
N GLN A 21 26.14 -28.95 6.22
CA GLN A 21 27.30 -29.45 5.47
C GLN A 21 27.75 -30.84 5.97
N ASP A 22 27.57 -31.14 7.26
CA ASP A 22 27.88 -32.45 7.84
C ASP A 22 26.98 -33.55 7.27
N LEU A 23 25.71 -33.23 7.00
CA LEU A 23 24.76 -34.13 6.35
C LEU A 23 25.19 -34.46 4.91
N TYR A 24 25.69 -33.48 4.16
CA TYR A 24 26.21 -33.68 2.80
C TYR A 24 27.49 -34.50 2.75
N ASN A 25 28.34 -34.40 3.77
CA ASN A 25 29.60 -35.12 3.86
C ASN A 25 29.44 -36.54 4.44
N THR A 26 28.28 -36.85 5.01
CA THR A 26 27.99 -38.18 5.57
C THR A 26 27.78 -39.19 4.43
N LYS A 27 28.52 -40.30 4.48
CA LYS A 27 28.37 -41.42 3.54
C LYS A 27 27.53 -42.51 4.19
N LEU A 28 26.56 -43.03 3.45
CA LEU A 28 25.76 -44.17 3.88
C LEU A 28 26.43 -45.44 3.34
N GLU A 29 26.89 -46.29 4.24
CA GLU A 29 27.43 -47.61 3.89
C GLU A 29 26.31 -48.64 4.02
N VAL A 30 26.01 -49.31 2.90
CA VAL A 30 25.09 -50.43 2.88
C VAL A 30 25.92 -51.69 2.73
N GLU A 31 25.90 -52.52 3.76
CA GLU A 31 26.60 -53.81 3.77
C GLU A 31 25.71 -54.85 3.07
N LYS A 32 26.22 -55.44 1.99
CA LYS A 32 25.56 -56.54 1.30
C LYS A 32 26.48 -57.75 1.31
N VAL A 33 26.01 -58.87 1.84
CA VAL A 33 26.77 -60.13 1.77
C VAL A 33 26.51 -60.77 0.41
N ILE A 34 27.57 -60.95 -0.40
CA ILE A 34 27.50 -61.66 -1.68
C ILE A 34 28.45 -62.85 -1.59
N ASN A 35 27.92 -64.07 -1.71
CA ASN A 35 28.67 -65.33 -1.60
C ASN A 35 29.39 -65.55 -0.25
N GLY A 36 28.84 -65.05 0.85
CA GLY A 36 29.36 -65.28 2.21
C GLY A 36 30.44 -64.30 2.67
N GLU A 37 30.87 -63.37 1.82
CA GLU A 37 31.78 -62.28 2.18
C GLU A 37 31.03 -60.94 2.17
N PRO A 38 31.17 -60.09 3.21
CA PRO A 38 30.55 -58.77 3.24
C PRO A 38 31.19 -57.83 2.19
N ALA A 39 30.36 -57.29 1.30
CA ALA A 39 30.74 -56.25 0.35
C ALA A 39 30.10 -54.92 0.79
N ASN A 40 30.94 -53.95 1.13
CA ASN A 40 30.50 -52.61 1.52
C ASN A 40 30.37 -51.71 0.29
N HIS A 41 29.19 -51.12 0.11
CA HIS A 41 28.99 -50.05 -0.86
C HIS A 41 28.69 -48.75 -0.14
N SER A 42 29.52 -47.74 -0.40
CA SER A 42 29.41 -46.41 0.19
C SER A 42 28.80 -45.47 -0.83
N VAL A 43 27.65 -44.86 -0.51
CA VAL A 43 26.96 -43.88 -1.37
C VAL A 43 26.88 -42.56 -0.62
N SER A 44 27.26 -41.47 -1.28
CA SER A 44 27.15 -40.13 -0.68
C SER A 44 25.69 -39.67 -0.63
N PHE A 45 25.31 -38.91 0.40
CA PHE A 45 23.95 -38.37 0.52
C PHE A 45 23.55 -37.54 -0.72
N GLY A 46 24.50 -36.79 -1.31
CA GLY A 46 24.28 -36.06 -2.56
C GLY A 46 23.89 -36.99 -3.73
N THR A 47 24.53 -38.15 -3.86
CA THR A 47 24.20 -39.13 -4.90
C THR A 47 22.81 -39.76 -4.70
N MET A 48 22.38 -39.98 -3.45
CA MET A 48 21.03 -40.45 -3.15
C MET A 48 19.97 -39.39 -3.49
N VAL A 49 20.19 -38.13 -3.15
CA VAL A 49 19.26 -37.03 -3.48
C VAL A 49 19.15 -36.85 -4.99
N THR A 50 20.26 -36.90 -5.73
CA THR A 50 20.25 -36.88 -7.21
C THR A 50 19.53 -38.10 -7.78
N GLY A 51 19.72 -39.29 -7.20
CA GLY A 51 19.04 -40.52 -7.63
C GLY A 51 17.52 -40.46 -7.41
N VAL A 52 17.08 -39.96 -6.25
CA VAL A 52 15.65 -39.78 -5.92
C VAL A 52 15.02 -38.69 -6.79
N ALA A 53 15.72 -37.57 -7.00
CA ALA A 53 15.26 -36.49 -7.88
C ALA A 53 15.10 -36.95 -9.35
N ASN A 54 15.96 -37.87 -9.81
CA ASN A 54 15.88 -38.46 -11.15
C ASN A 54 14.84 -39.60 -11.27
N ALA A 55 14.41 -40.19 -10.15
CA ALA A 55 13.43 -41.29 -10.12
C ALA A 55 11.97 -40.82 -9.94
N LEU A 56 11.74 -39.52 -9.69
CA LEU A 56 10.40 -38.95 -9.67
C LEU A 56 9.79 -38.99 -11.10
N PRO A 57 8.48 -39.31 -11.26
CA PRO A 57 7.88 -39.48 -12.57
C PRO A 57 7.86 -38.15 -13.34
N LYS A 58 8.59 -38.12 -14.48
CA LYS A 58 8.81 -36.98 -15.40
C LYS A 58 9.77 -35.93 -14.81
N GLY A 59 11.02 -35.98 -15.28
CA GLY A 59 12.14 -35.18 -14.80
C GLY A 59 11.82 -33.68 -14.68
N ASN A 60 12.35 -33.09 -13.60
CA ASN A 60 12.15 -31.72 -13.11
C ASN A 60 12.56 -30.58 -14.07
N ASN A 61 12.80 -30.86 -15.36
CA ASN A 61 13.40 -29.93 -16.32
C ASN A 61 12.41 -29.40 -17.38
N SER A 62 11.11 -29.72 -17.32
CA SER A 62 10.14 -29.12 -18.24
C SER A 62 9.62 -27.79 -17.68
N SER A 63 9.77 -26.71 -18.44
CA SER A 63 9.26 -25.34 -18.21
C SER A 63 7.73 -25.23 -18.04
N SER A 64 7.02 -26.36 -18.06
CA SER A 64 5.56 -26.50 -18.01
C SER A 64 5.03 -27.09 -16.71
N LEU A 65 5.85 -27.27 -15.67
CA LEU A 65 5.39 -27.76 -14.36
C LEU A 65 4.85 -26.61 -13.51
N TYR A 66 3.56 -26.66 -13.21
CA TYR A 66 2.91 -25.80 -12.21
C TYR A 66 3.38 -26.21 -10.80
N LYS A 67 3.98 -25.28 -10.07
CA LYS A 67 4.30 -25.46 -8.64
C LYS A 67 3.38 -24.56 -7.81
N VAL A 68 2.50 -25.15 -7.01
CA VAL A 68 1.59 -24.39 -6.15
C VAL A 68 2.34 -23.97 -4.88
N VAL A 69 2.38 -22.67 -4.60
CA VAL A 69 3.05 -22.11 -3.42
C VAL A 69 1.99 -21.34 -2.63
N ARG A 70 1.56 -21.89 -1.50
CA ARG A 70 0.61 -21.22 -0.62
C ARG A 70 1.36 -20.30 0.33
N THR A 71 1.21 -19.00 0.13
CA THR A 71 1.67 -17.99 1.09
C THR A 71 0.50 -17.60 2.00
N TYR A 72 0.78 -17.49 3.30
CA TYR A 72 -0.19 -17.07 4.30
C TYR A 72 0.26 -15.74 4.91
N ASP A 73 -0.70 -14.87 5.23
CA ASP A 73 -0.46 -13.64 5.98
C ASP A 73 -0.07 -14.00 7.43
N THR A 74 1.14 -13.59 7.82
CA THR A 74 1.70 -13.82 9.16
C THR A 74 0.93 -13.14 10.29
N THR A 75 -0.05 -12.29 9.98
CA THR A 75 -0.85 -11.54 10.96
C THR A 75 -2.18 -12.19 11.34
N LEU A 76 -2.60 -13.28 10.68
CA LEU A 76 -3.83 -14.01 10.99
C LEU A 76 -3.65 -14.99 12.17
N SER A 77 -4.59 -14.99 13.12
CA SER A 77 -4.54 -15.90 14.28
C SER A 77 -4.81 -17.34 13.83
N GLY A 78 -3.81 -18.23 14.02
CA GLY A 78 -3.86 -19.63 13.57
C GLY A 78 -2.64 -20.07 12.73
N TYR A 79 -1.68 -19.18 12.49
CA TYR A 79 -0.44 -19.50 11.79
C TYR A 79 0.55 -20.28 12.67
N GLU A 80 0.91 -21.50 12.28
CA GLU A 80 2.08 -22.22 12.81
C GLU A 80 3.26 -22.07 11.84
N ALA A 81 4.42 -21.65 12.35
CA ALA A 81 5.63 -21.41 11.56
C ALA A 81 6.17 -22.73 10.99
N GLY A 82 5.86 -22.99 9.71
CA GLY A 82 6.37 -24.16 8.99
C GLY A 82 6.29 -24.10 7.46
N TYR A 83 5.80 -23.01 6.85
CA TYR A 83 5.58 -22.98 5.39
C TYR A 83 6.25 -21.77 4.71
N ALA A 84 7.04 -22.10 3.69
CA ALA A 84 7.94 -21.25 2.93
C ALA A 84 7.24 -20.09 2.20
N THR A 85 7.81 -18.88 2.30
CA THR A 85 7.51 -17.77 1.38
C THR A 85 8.13 -18.02 0.00
N LEU A 86 7.74 -17.28 -1.05
CA LEU A 86 8.36 -17.39 -2.40
C LEU A 86 9.89 -17.23 -2.38
N VAL A 87 10.44 -16.56 -1.36
CA VAL A 87 11.88 -16.34 -1.14
C VAL A 87 12.55 -17.55 -0.47
N ASP A 88 11.77 -18.39 0.22
CA ASP A 88 12.24 -19.58 0.94
C ASP A 88 12.21 -20.85 0.08
N LEU A 89 11.75 -20.77 -1.17
CA LEU A 89 11.93 -21.84 -2.15
C LEU A 89 13.42 -21.97 -2.45
N ASP A 90 14.00 -23.13 -2.14
CA ASP A 90 15.41 -23.39 -2.43
C ASP A 90 15.66 -23.17 -3.95
N PRO A 91 16.40 -22.11 -4.33
CA PRO A 91 16.54 -21.66 -5.71
C PRO A 91 17.19 -22.72 -6.61
N ARG A 92 17.89 -23.69 -5.99
CA ARG A 92 18.54 -24.79 -6.69
C ARG A 92 17.53 -25.70 -7.39
N PHE A 93 16.26 -25.72 -6.98
CA PHE A 93 15.21 -26.54 -7.58
C PHE A 93 14.29 -25.78 -8.56
N LEU A 94 14.67 -24.56 -8.96
CA LEU A 94 13.91 -23.71 -9.88
C LEU A 94 14.73 -23.46 -11.16
N CYS A 95 14.04 -23.49 -12.31
CA CYS A 95 14.58 -23.10 -13.60
C CYS A 95 13.78 -21.91 -14.19
N LEU A 96 14.38 -21.15 -15.10
CA LEU A 96 13.70 -20.05 -15.78
C LEU A 96 12.42 -20.54 -16.46
N GLY A 97 11.36 -19.73 -16.35
CA GLY A 97 10.04 -20.04 -16.89
C GLY A 97 9.14 -20.86 -15.95
N THR A 98 9.62 -21.30 -14.78
CA THR A 98 8.78 -21.93 -13.75
C THR A 98 7.60 -21.03 -13.40
N ILE A 99 6.38 -21.59 -13.40
CA ILE A 99 5.16 -20.88 -13.02
C ILE A 99 4.76 -21.31 -11.60
N CYS A 100 4.53 -20.32 -10.74
CA CYS A 100 4.02 -20.52 -9.40
C CYS A 100 2.63 -19.90 -9.22
N PHE A 101 1.75 -20.64 -8.55
CA PHE A 101 0.44 -20.15 -8.12
C PHE A 101 0.53 -19.63 -6.69
N VAL A 102 0.02 -18.43 -6.45
CA VAL A 102 -0.07 -17.83 -5.11
C VAL A 102 -1.56 -17.69 -4.74
N GLU A 103 -2.00 -18.43 -3.72
CA GLU A 103 -3.44 -18.54 -3.37
C GLU A 103 -3.93 -17.49 -2.34
N PHE A 104 -3.10 -16.67 -1.71
CA PHE A 104 -3.52 -15.66 -0.71
C PHE A 104 -2.41 -14.61 -0.44
N PRO A 105 -2.66 -13.31 -0.14
CA PRO A 105 -3.95 -12.65 0.13
C PRO A 105 -4.57 -11.91 -1.06
N HIS A 106 -4.00 -12.03 -2.27
CA HIS A 106 -4.59 -11.51 -3.49
C HIS A 106 -5.49 -12.56 -4.17
N PRO A 107 -6.46 -12.18 -5.04
CA PRO A 107 -7.13 -13.15 -5.90
C PRO A 107 -6.07 -13.99 -6.61
N SER A 108 -6.30 -15.30 -6.77
CA SER A 108 -5.32 -16.27 -7.29
C SER A 108 -4.51 -15.72 -8.46
N ARG A 109 -3.28 -15.29 -8.20
CA ARG A 109 -2.37 -14.71 -9.19
C ARG A 109 -1.29 -15.72 -9.51
N GLU A 110 -1.05 -15.89 -10.80
CA GLU A 110 0.06 -16.70 -11.31
C GLU A 110 1.29 -15.81 -11.46
N TYR A 111 2.45 -16.32 -11.08
CA TYR A 111 3.74 -15.65 -11.25
C TYR A 111 4.70 -16.54 -12.03
N ARG A 112 5.51 -15.94 -12.91
CA ARG A 112 6.55 -16.62 -13.67
C ARG A 112 7.93 -16.16 -13.22
N LEU A 113 8.85 -17.09 -13.06
CA LEU A 113 10.26 -16.80 -12.80
C LEU A 113 10.95 -16.40 -14.11
N VAL A 114 11.40 -15.14 -14.19
CA VAL A 114 12.06 -14.56 -15.36
C VAL A 114 13.50 -14.20 -15.05
N TYR A 115 14.33 -14.07 -16.08
CA TYR A 115 15.73 -13.69 -15.93
C TYR A 115 15.86 -12.23 -15.48
N ASP A 116 16.67 -11.99 -14.45
CA ASP A 116 17.07 -10.65 -14.02
C ASP A 116 18.52 -10.70 -13.52
N PRO A 117 19.49 -10.19 -14.29
CA PRO A 117 20.90 -10.23 -13.94
C PRO A 117 21.24 -9.46 -12.65
N ASN A 118 20.37 -8.58 -12.18
CA ASN A 118 20.58 -7.80 -10.96
C ASN A 118 19.88 -8.40 -9.73
N SER A 119 19.14 -9.49 -9.90
CA SER A 119 18.42 -10.13 -8.80
C SER A 119 19.38 -10.92 -7.90
N SER A 120 19.14 -10.86 -6.58
CA SER A 120 19.83 -11.69 -5.59
C SER A 120 19.36 -13.15 -5.58
N LEU A 121 18.25 -13.46 -6.26
CA LEU A 121 17.72 -14.82 -6.39
C LEU A 121 18.47 -15.53 -7.53
N ASN A 122 19.34 -16.48 -7.18
CA ASN A 122 20.18 -17.23 -8.10
C ASN A 122 19.54 -18.58 -8.47
N VAL A 123 19.12 -18.76 -9.71
CA VAL A 123 18.43 -19.97 -10.20
C VAL A 123 19.32 -20.80 -11.13
N ALA A 124 19.18 -22.12 -11.10
CA ALA A 124 20.04 -23.00 -11.88
C ALA A 124 19.77 -22.89 -13.39
N VAL A 125 20.84 -22.76 -14.19
CA VAL A 125 20.73 -22.81 -15.65
C VAL A 125 20.43 -24.25 -16.09
N ASP A 126 19.34 -24.42 -16.84
CA ASP A 126 18.90 -25.68 -17.45
C ASP A 126 18.68 -26.86 -16.49
N GLY A 127 18.40 -26.57 -15.21
CA GLY A 127 18.21 -27.62 -14.20
C GLY A 127 19.43 -28.53 -14.03
N SER A 128 20.62 -28.10 -14.46
CA SER A 128 21.79 -29.00 -14.50
C SER A 128 22.42 -29.22 -13.12
N PHE A 129 22.00 -28.50 -12.07
CA PHE A 129 22.54 -28.54 -10.69
C PHE A 129 24.09 -28.46 -10.58
N ASN A 130 24.80 -28.18 -11.69
CA ASN A 130 26.26 -28.22 -11.79
C ASN A 130 26.94 -26.94 -11.27
N GLY A 131 26.23 -26.11 -10.51
CA GLY A 131 26.76 -24.89 -9.88
C GLY A 131 26.64 -23.60 -10.69
N ASN A 132 26.26 -23.66 -11.98
CA ASN A 132 25.98 -22.45 -12.75
C ASN A 132 24.59 -21.91 -12.41
N THR A 133 24.56 -20.72 -11.81
CA THR A 133 23.33 -20.00 -11.48
C THR A 133 23.28 -18.66 -12.20
N ILE A 134 22.07 -18.17 -12.42
CA ILE A 134 21.79 -16.87 -13.01
C ILE A 134 20.78 -16.12 -12.14
N GLY A 135 20.84 -14.79 -12.13
CA GLY A 135 19.85 -13.98 -11.42
C GLY A 135 18.46 -14.15 -12.05
N GLY A 136 17.43 -14.33 -11.23
CA GLY A 136 16.03 -14.40 -11.66
C GLY A 136 15.10 -13.69 -10.69
N ARG A 137 13.90 -13.29 -11.13
CA ARG A 137 12.87 -12.69 -10.27
C ARG A 137 11.48 -13.15 -10.68
N TRP A 138 10.52 -13.07 -9.76
CA TRP A 138 9.11 -13.40 -10.06
C TRP A 138 8.40 -12.18 -10.66
N VAL A 139 7.69 -12.38 -11.77
CA VAL A 139 6.79 -11.38 -12.37
C VAL A 139 5.38 -11.97 -12.49
N GLU A 140 4.35 -11.14 -12.35
CA GLU A 140 2.97 -11.59 -12.51
C GLU A 140 2.74 -12.07 -13.95
N LYS A 141 2.16 -13.27 -14.11
CA LYS A 141 1.88 -13.87 -15.42
C LYS A 141 0.93 -12.96 -16.20
N ASP A 142 1.20 -12.81 -17.50
CA ASP A 142 0.47 -11.93 -18.42
C ASP A 142 0.59 -10.42 -18.13
N SER A 143 1.36 -10.02 -17.10
CA SER A 143 1.78 -8.63 -16.93
C SER A 143 2.58 -8.14 -18.14
N LEU A 144 2.64 -6.82 -18.33
CA LEU A 144 3.46 -6.22 -19.38
C LEU A 144 4.92 -6.71 -19.29
N GLU A 145 5.42 -6.90 -18.07
CA GLU A 145 6.77 -7.34 -17.79
C GLU A 145 6.99 -8.84 -18.10
N ASP A 146 6.02 -9.72 -17.80
CA ASP A 146 6.02 -11.12 -18.25
C ASP A 146 6.01 -11.18 -19.80
N LYS A 147 5.17 -10.38 -20.45
CA LYS A 147 5.12 -10.26 -21.92
C LYS A 147 6.45 -9.77 -22.50
N TYR A 148 7.11 -8.79 -21.89
CA TYR A 148 8.43 -8.32 -22.31
C TYR A 148 9.53 -9.36 -22.11
N SER A 149 9.47 -10.13 -21.02
CA SER A 149 10.43 -11.20 -20.73
C SER A 149 10.33 -12.38 -21.70
N ARG A 150 9.14 -12.60 -22.28
CA ARG A 150 8.88 -13.61 -23.32
C ARG A 150 9.42 -13.23 -24.69
N ILE A 151 9.88 -11.99 -24.88
CA ILE A 151 10.49 -11.56 -26.14
C ILE A 151 11.89 -12.17 -26.23
N VAL A 152 11.94 -13.36 -26.82
CA VAL A 152 13.17 -14.12 -27.08
C VAL A 152 14.00 -13.48 -28.18
N GLU A 153 15.31 -13.67 -28.13
CA GLU A 153 16.15 -13.43 -29.30
C GLU A 153 15.73 -14.38 -30.42
N PHE A 154 15.61 -13.84 -31.64
CA PHE A 154 15.29 -14.65 -32.81
C PHE A 154 16.36 -15.74 -32.97
N ASN A 155 15.89 -16.99 -33.06
CA ASN A 155 16.71 -18.17 -33.28
C ASN A 155 16.18 -18.91 -34.51
N PRO A 156 16.93 -18.96 -35.63
CA PRO A 156 16.47 -19.64 -36.84
C PRO A 156 16.27 -21.14 -36.64
N PHE A 157 16.79 -21.72 -35.55
CA PHE A 157 16.70 -23.15 -35.24
C PHE A 157 15.61 -23.50 -34.24
N GLU A 158 14.82 -22.53 -33.78
CA GLU A 158 13.66 -22.78 -32.93
C GLU A 158 12.65 -23.69 -33.64
N ASN A 159 11.97 -24.58 -32.91
CA ASN A 159 11.08 -25.56 -33.54
C ASN A 159 9.87 -24.88 -34.22
N SER A 160 9.34 -23.83 -33.61
CA SER A 160 8.31 -22.98 -34.20
C SER A 160 8.20 -21.62 -33.52
N TYR A 161 7.63 -20.66 -34.25
CA TYR A 161 7.06 -19.43 -33.71
C TYR A 161 5.56 -19.43 -34.02
N GLN A 162 4.71 -19.11 -33.05
CA GLN A 162 3.28 -18.93 -33.28
C GLN A 162 3.01 -17.57 -33.94
N LYS A 163 1.86 -17.45 -34.59
CA LYS A 163 1.39 -16.15 -35.07
C LYS A 163 1.38 -15.15 -33.90
N ASP A 164 1.85 -13.95 -34.17
CA ASP A 164 1.98 -12.82 -33.24
C ASP A 164 3.06 -12.98 -32.15
N ASP A 165 3.86 -14.06 -32.17
CA ASP A 165 5.05 -14.16 -31.32
C ASP A 165 6.05 -13.05 -31.66
N ILE A 166 6.55 -12.37 -30.63
CA ILE A 166 7.48 -11.25 -30.76
C ILE A 166 8.91 -11.71 -30.50
N VAL A 167 9.81 -11.40 -31.42
CA VAL A 167 11.24 -11.69 -31.32
C VAL A 167 12.10 -10.43 -31.37
N LYS A 168 13.25 -10.46 -30.69
CA LYS A 168 14.33 -9.49 -30.82
C LYS A 168 15.29 -9.93 -31.92
N TYR A 169 15.57 -9.08 -32.88
CA TYR A 169 16.56 -9.35 -33.93
C TYR A 169 17.40 -8.10 -34.23
N VAL A 170 18.72 -8.27 -34.33
CA VAL A 170 19.64 -7.17 -34.66
C VAL A 170 19.73 -7.04 -36.18
N LEU A 171 18.95 -6.12 -36.74
CA LEU A 171 18.99 -5.82 -38.15
C LEU A 171 19.90 -4.62 -38.40
N ASN A 172 20.93 -4.78 -39.23
CA ASN A 172 21.92 -3.72 -39.55
C ASN A 172 22.55 -3.05 -38.31
N GLY A 173 22.84 -3.84 -37.27
CA GLY A 173 23.44 -3.34 -36.02
C GLY A 173 22.47 -2.65 -35.05
N THR A 174 21.17 -2.61 -35.36
CA THR A 174 20.13 -2.04 -34.48
C THR A 174 19.18 -3.13 -33.99
N LEU A 175 19.01 -3.23 -32.67
CA LEU A 175 18.04 -4.14 -32.06
C LEU A 175 16.62 -3.70 -32.43
N THR A 176 15.88 -4.56 -33.12
CA THR A 176 14.52 -4.28 -33.61
C THR A 176 13.57 -5.41 -33.18
N LEU A 177 12.30 -5.07 -32.92
CA LEU A 177 11.26 -6.04 -32.58
C LEU A 177 10.46 -6.44 -33.81
N PHE A 178 10.15 -7.73 -33.92
CA PHE A 178 9.35 -8.30 -35.01
C PHE A 178 8.27 -9.23 -34.45
N ALA A 179 7.05 -9.14 -34.98
CA ALA A 179 5.97 -10.10 -34.74
C ALA A 179 5.86 -11.09 -35.92
N ALA A 180 5.69 -12.38 -35.63
CA ALA A 180 5.43 -13.37 -36.68
C ALA A 180 4.03 -13.17 -37.29
N LYS A 181 3.93 -13.00 -38.62
CA LYS A 181 2.65 -12.79 -39.32
C LYS A 181 1.76 -14.04 -39.38
N GLN A 182 2.36 -15.20 -39.14
CA GLN A 182 1.74 -16.52 -39.19
C GLN A 182 2.55 -17.51 -38.33
N THR A 183 2.01 -18.69 -38.04
CA THR A 183 2.78 -19.76 -37.40
C THR A 183 3.90 -20.22 -38.35
N LEU A 184 5.14 -20.15 -37.88
CA LEU A 184 6.36 -20.56 -38.59
C LEU A 184 6.83 -21.86 -37.97
N ILE A 185 6.90 -22.95 -38.74
CA ILE A 185 7.37 -24.26 -38.26
C ILE A 185 8.68 -24.59 -38.96
N LYS A 186 9.74 -24.87 -38.21
CA LYS A 186 11.09 -25.11 -38.76
C LYS A 186 11.13 -26.12 -39.90
N SER A 187 10.38 -27.22 -39.77
CA SER A 187 10.34 -28.29 -40.77
C SER A 187 9.68 -27.91 -42.09
N THR A 188 8.99 -26.76 -42.17
CA THR A 188 8.35 -26.29 -43.40
C THR A 188 9.25 -25.39 -44.24
N PHE A 189 10.46 -25.05 -43.76
CA PHE A 189 11.38 -24.16 -44.45
C PHE A 189 12.60 -24.92 -45.02
N PRO A 190 13.11 -24.51 -46.20
CA PRO A 190 14.32 -25.09 -46.77
C PRO A 190 15.50 -25.00 -45.79
N GLY A 191 16.19 -26.13 -45.58
CA GLY A 191 17.34 -26.18 -44.67
C GLY A 191 17.00 -26.33 -43.19
N ASN A 192 15.74 -26.57 -42.82
CA ASN A 192 15.28 -26.65 -41.43
C ASN A 192 15.65 -25.39 -40.62
N ALA A 193 15.50 -24.21 -41.21
CA ALA A 193 15.76 -22.94 -40.57
C ALA A 193 14.63 -21.96 -40.89
N ILE A 194 14.07 -21.31 -39.86
CA ILE A 194 13.05 -20.28 -40.03
C ILE A 194 13.73 -19.03 -40.62
N PRO A 195 13.18 -18.39 -41.68
CA PRO A 195 13.77 -17.20 -42.28
C PRO A 195 13.94 -16.05 -41.28
N GLU A 196 15.06 -15.35 -41.35
CA GLU A 196 15.36 -14.21 -40.47
C GLU A 196 14.48 -13.00 -40.80
N PRO A 197 14.09 -12.16 -39.82
CA PRO A 197 13.35 -10.94 -40.09
C PRO A 197 14.15 -9.98 -40.97
N THR A 198 13.61 -9.60 -42.12
CA THR A 198 14.33 -8.77 -43.11
C THR A 198 14.20 -7.27 -42.86
N GLY A 199 13.25 -6.84 -42.01
CA GLY A 199 12.95 -5.42 -41.81
C GLY A 199 12.07 -4.78 -42.89
N ASN A 200 11.79 -5.48 -43.99
CA ASN A 200 10.98 -4.95 -45.08
C ASN A 200 9.48 -5.05 -44.73
N VAL A 201 8.70 -4.02 -45.06
CA VAL A 201 7.24 -4.05 -44.90
C VAL A 201 6.59 -5.20 -45.68
N THR A 202 7.22 -5.64 -46.78
CA THR A 202 6.79 -6.78 -47.59
C THR A 202 7.31 -8.14 -47.11
N ASP A 203 7.96 -8.21 -45.95
CA ASP A 203 8.41 -9.48 -45.37
C ASP A 203 7.19 -10.39 -45.16
N GLN A 204 7.22 -11.59 -45.75
CA GLN A 204 6.09 -12.51 -45.74
C GLN A 204 5.86 -13.14 -44.36
N TYR A 205 6.90 -13.23 -43.53
CA TYR A 205 6.88 -13.99 -42.28
C TYR A 205 6.90 -13.10 -41.04
N TRP A 206 7.47 -11.90 -41.13
CA TRP A 206 7.67 -11.00 -40.00
C TRP A 206 7.07 -9.61 -40.24
N GLN A 207 6.55 -8.99 -39.18
CA GLN A 207 6.11 -7.60 -39.15
C GLN A 207 6.98 -6.83 -38.17
N LYS A 208 7.68 -5.79 -38.66
CA LYS A 208 8.45 -4.89 -37.79
C LYS A 208 7.51 -4.12 -36.86
N LEU A 209 7.77 -4.15 -35.56
CA LEU A 209 7.02 -3.38 -34.56
C LEU A 209 7.77 -2.08 -34.24
N GLY A 210 7.08 -0.94 -34.31
CA GLY A 210 7.60 0.35 -33.84
C GLY A 210 8.35 1.22 -34.86
N ALA A 211 8.24 0.96 -36.17
CA ALA A 211 8.62 1.97 -37.16
C ALA A 211 7.41 2.87 -37.44
N SER A 212 7.48 4.11 -36.96
CA SER A 212 6.50 5.18 -37.25
C SER A 212 6.69 5.66 -38.69
N ASP A 213 6.48 4.79 -39.67
CA ASP A 213 6.65 5.11 -41.08
C ASP A 213 5.29 5.49 -41.70
N GLY A 214 4.51 6.36 -41.04
CA GLY A 214 3.39 7.12 -41.62
C GLY A 214 2.29 6.40 -42.41
N VAL A 215 2.30 5.07 -42.49
CA VAL A 215 1.30 4.25 -43.17
C VAL A 215 0.37 3.71 -42.09
N GLU A 216 -0.91 4.07 -42.18
CA GLU A 216 -1.98 3.56 -41.33
C GLU A 216 -1.82 2.07 -41.12
N ASN A 217 -1.62 1.70 -39.86
CA ASN A 217 -1.41 0.34 -39.41
C ASN A 217 -2.72 -0.46 -39.59
N PRO A 218 -2.82 -1.40 -40.56
CA PRO A 218 -4.07 -2.11 -40.81
C PRO A 218 -4.36 -3.23 -39.78
N GLY A 219 -3.65 -3.25 -38.65
CA GLY A 219 -3.75 -4.27 -37.61
C GLY A 219 -4.25 -3.77 -36.24
N TYR A 220 -4.47 -2.47 -36.07
CA TYR A 220 -5.25 -2.00 -34.91
C TYR A 220 -6.72 -2.10 -35.30
N ASP A 221 -7.35 -3.22 -34.93
CA ASP A 221 -8.81 -3.33 -35.00
C ASP A 221 -9.42 -2.45 -33.90
N ASP A 222 -9.52 -1.15 -34.22
CA ASP A 222 -10.14 -0.14 -33.37
C ASP A 222 -11.67 -0.31 -33.29
N THR A 223 -12.24 -1.38 -33.87
CA THR A 223 -13.69 -1.66 -33.83
C THR A 223 -14.19 -1.81 -32.40
N GLU A 224 -13.40 -2.37 -31.49
CA GLU A 224 -13.78 -2.52 -30.08
C GLU A 224 -13.79 -1.17 -29.35
N LEU A 225 -12.77 -0.34 -29.58
CA LEU A 225 -12.69 1.01 -29.01
C LEU A 225 -13.78 1.92 -29.59
N ARG A 226 -14.01 1.87 -30.90
CA ARG A 226 -15.10 2.60 -31.56
C ARG A 226 -16.47 2.14 -31.08
N GLY A 227 -16.65 0.84 -30.85
CA GLY A 227 -17.87 0.29 -30.24
C GLY A 227 -18.09 0.78 -28.80
N ARG A 228 -17.02 0.89 -28.00
CA ARG A 228 -17.11 1.44 -26.63
C ARG A 228 -17.43 2.93 -26.64
N VAL A 229 -16.86 3.69 -27.58
CA VAL A 229 -17.18 5.12 -27.76
C VAL A 229 -18.62 5.31 -28.23
N GLU A 230 -19.09 4.54 -29.20
CA GLU A 230 -20.49 4.59 -29.68
C GLU A 230 -21.50 4.25 -28.56
N VAL A 231 -21.18 3.32 -27.65
CA VAL A 231 -22.01 2.99 -26.49
C VAL A 231 -22.04 4.12 -25.45
N LEU A 232 -20.90 4.77 -25.19
CA LEU A 232 -20.83 5.90 -24.28
C LEU A 232 -21.59 7.12 -24.81
N GLU A 233 -21.47 7.41 -26.11
CA GLU A 233 -22.23 8.48 -26.76
C GLU A 233 -23.73 8.21 -26.73
N ALA A 234 -24.16 6.96 -26.89
CA ALA A 234 -25.58 6.58 -26.76
C ALA A 234 -26.11 6.75 -25.32
N ALA A 235 -25.29 6.41 -24.30
CA ALA A 235 -25.67 6.57 -22.90
C ALA A 235 -25.81 8.05 -22.49
N ASP A 236 -24.96 8.93 -23.01
CA ASP A 236 -25.03 10.37 -22.74
C ASP A 236 -26.29 11.01 -23.35
N ILE A 237 -26.70 10.55 -24.54
CA ILE A 237 -27.95 10.95 -25.19
C ILE A 237 -29.18 10.55 -24.35
N ASP A 238 -29.19 9.36 -23.76
CA ASP A 238 -30.28 8.89 -22.90
C ASP A 238 -30.37 9.68 -21.59
N LEU A 239 -29.22 10.04 -20.99
CA LEU A 239 -29.18 10.87 -19.78
C LEU A 239 -29.78 12.26 -20.03
N LEU A 240 -29.45 12.89 -21.17
CA LEU A 240 -30.04 14.17 -21.57
C LEU A 240 -31.56 14.06 -21.79
N GLY A 241 -32.03 12.95 -22.37
CA GLY A 241 -33.46 12.66 -22.52
C GLY A 241 -34.20 12.53 -21.17
N ASN A 242 -33.58 11.87 -20.20
CA ASN A 242 -34.13 11.71 -18.85
C ASN A 242 -34.23 13.06 -18.11
N ILE A 243 -33.24 13.93 -18.26
CA ILE A 243 -33.23 15.27 -17.64
C ILE A 243 -34.36 16.15 -18.19
N GLU A 244 -34.56 16.20 -19.52
CA GLU A 244 -35.65 17.01 -20.11
C GLU A 244 -37.04 16.46 -19.77
N THR A 245 -37.18 15.14 -19.62
CA THR A 245 -38.40 14.51 -19.13
C THR A 245 -38.70 14.90 -17.67
N ALA A 246 -37.69 14.85 -16.80
CA ALA A 246 -37.84 15.25 -15.40
C ALA A 246 -38.24 16.72 -15.24
N LYS A 247 -37.64 17.60 -16.03
CA LYS A 247 -37.98 19.04 -16.10
C LYS A 247 -39.41 19.28 -16.57
N THR A 248 -39.85 18.55 -17.59
CA THR A 248 -41.24 18.61 -18.08
C THR A 248 -42.23 18.16 -17.00
N ASN A 249 -41.93 17.06 -16.30
CA ASN A 249 -42.76 16.57 -15.19
C ASN A 249 -42.82 17.56 -14.02
N LEU A 250 -41.71 18.22 -13.69
CA LEU A 250 -41.68 19.26 -12.66
C LEU A 250 -42.56 20.45 -13.05
N ASN A 251 -42.46 20.93 -14.29
CA ASN A 251 -43.29 22.01 -14.80
C ASN A 251 -44.78 21.65 -14.77
N ASN A 252 -45.15 20.45 -15.21
CA ASN A 252 -46.54 19.97 -15.14
C ASN A 252 -47.06 19.91 -13.70
N ARG A 253 -46.22 19.52 -12.73
CA ARG A 253 -46.58 19.53 -11.31
C ARG A 253 -46.76 20.95 -10.77
N ILE A 254 -45.89 21.87 -11.16
CA ILE A 254 -46.00 23.29 -10.80
C ILE A 254 -47.28 23.89 -11.38
N ASP A 255 -47.57 23.64 -12.66
CA ASP A 255 -48.79 24.11 -13.33
C ASP A 255 -50.05 23.50 -12.70
N GLY A 256 -49.99 22.22 -12.31
CA GLY A 256 -51.05 21.57 -11.56
C GLY A 256 -51.31 22.23 -10.19
N ILE A 257 -50.25 22.59 -9.47
CA ILE A 257 -50.34 23.31 -8.20
C ILE A 257 -50.93 24.71 -8.41
N VAL A 258 -50.46 25.44 -9.43
CA VAL A 258 -50.96 26.79 -9.77
C VAL A 258 -52.44 26.75 -10.15
N THR A 259 -52.86 25.76 -10.92
CA THR A 259 -54.26 25.59 -11.36
C THR A 259 -55.19 25.19 -10.19
N ALA A 260 -54.65 24.50 -9.17
CA ALA A 260 -55.41 24.13 -7.97
C ALA A 260 -55.63 25.29 -6.99
N VAL A 261 -54.98 26.44 -7.18
CA VAL A 261 -55.19 27.63 -6.34
C VAL A 261 -56.49 28.33 -6.73
N ILE A 262 -57.51 28.24 -5.89
CA ILE A 262 -58.81 28.87 -6.13
C ILE A 262 -58.86 30.32 -5.62
N PRO A 263 -59.67 31.21 -6.21
CA PRO A 263 -59.89 32.55 -5.66
C PRO A 263 -60.51 32.43 -4.27
N TYR A 264 -60.05 33.24 -3.31
CA TYR A 264 -60.71 33.31 -2.02
C TYR A 264 -62.16 33.79 -2.17
N VAL A 265 -63.09 33.00 -1.66
CA VAL A 265 -64.50 33.36 -1.44
C VAL A 265 -64.90 33.09 0.01
N PRO A 266 -65.89 33.77 0.59
CA PRO A 266 -66.32 33.44 1.95
C PRO A 266 -66.90 32.03 2.05
N ASP A 267 -66.14 31.07 2.60
CA ASP A 267 -66.53 29.65 2.75
C ASP A 267 -65.62 28.94 3.78
N SER A 268 -65.81 27.63 3.96
CA SER A 268 -64.95 26.76 4.73
C SER A 268 -63.77 26.23 3.91
N TYR A 269 -62.61 26.12 4.53
CA TYR A 269 -61.36 25.69 3.91
C TYR A 269 -60.69 24.59 4.72
N SER A 270 -60.21 23.54 4.06
CA SER A 270 -59.47 22.46 4.74
C SER A 270 -58.00 22.82 4.94
N PHE A 271 -57.36 22.22 5.94
CA PHE A 271 -55.91 22.30 6.13
C PHE A 271 -55.15 22.01 4.83
N GLY A 272 -54.19 22.87 4.50
CA GLY A 272 -53.36 22.73 3.29
C GLY A 272 -54.00 23.26 2.00
N GLN A 273 -55.27 23.66 2.02
CA GLN A 273 -55.93 24.22 0.84
C GLN A 273 -55.31 25.58 0.46
N LEU A 274 -54.98 25.73 -0.82
CA LEU A 274 -54.39 26.93 -1.40
C LEU A 274 -55.47 27.85 -1.95
N VAL A 275 -55.39 29.14 -1.62
CA VAL A 275 -56.26 30.18 -2.15
C VAL A 275 -55.45 31.38 -2.59
N HIS A 276 -55.94 32.13 -3.59
CA HIS A 276 -55.35 33.42 -3.95
C HIS A 276 -56.25 34.58 -3.52
N SER A 277 -55.65 35.61 -2.93
CA SER A 277 -56.32 36.84 -2.53
C SER A 277 -55.38 38.04 -2.68
N GLY A 278 -55.81 39.07 -3.43
CA GLY A 278 -54.99 40.27 -3.65
C GLY A 278 -53.66 40.04 -4.37
N GLY A 279 -53.56 39.00 -5.22
CA GLY A 279 -52.32 38.65 -5.93
C GLY A 279 -51.33 37.80 -5.13
N LEU A 280 -51.66 37.47 -3.88
CA LEU A 280 -50.86 36.59 -3.02
C LEU A 280 -51.52 35.22 -2.88
N ILE A 281 -50.71 34.19 -2.66
CA ILE A 281 -51.14 32.80 -2.44
C ILE A 281 -51.03 32.48 -0.95
N PHE A 282 -52.11 31.99 -0.38
CA PHE A 282 -52.21 31.60 1.01
C PHE A 282 -52.59 30.12 1.14
N MET A 283 -52.05 29.46 2.16
CA MET A 283 -52.40 28.10 2.54
C MET A 283 -53.11 28.11 3.89
N ALA A 284 -54.23 27.40 4.03
CA ALA A 284 -54.91 27.25 5.31
C ALA A 284 -54.03 26.42 6.28
N ARG A 285 -53.68 27.00 7.44
CA ARG A 285 -52.84 26.33 8.47
C ARG A 285 -53.61 25.36 9.35
N GLN A 286 -54.93 25.31 9.21
CA GLN A 286 -55.84 24.36 9.84
C GLN A 286 -57.15 24.35 9.05
N ASP A 287 -58.12 23.52 9.43
CA ASP A 287 -59.48 23.66 8.93
C ASP A 287 -60.10 24.98 9.44
N ILE A 288 -60.65 25.77 8.52
CA ILE A 288 -61.27 27.07 8.77
C ILE A 288 -62.73 26.97 8.36
N ALA A 289 -63.66 26.97 9.31
CA ALA A 289 -65.08 26.95 9.00
C ALA A 289 -65.61 28.37 8.75
N ASN A 290 -66.37 28.57 7.67
CA ASN A 290 -67.09 29.81 7.34
C ASN A 290 -66.21 31.07 7.41
N SER A 291 -65.04 31.05 6.79
CA SER A 291 -64.17 32.22 6.70
C SER A 291 -64.93 33.34 5.98
N THR A 292 -65.14 34.47 6.64
CA THR A 292 -65.78 35.66 6.04
C THR A 292 -64.78 36.76 5.71
N VAL A 293 -63.53 36.63 6.17
CA VAL A 293 -62.46 37.60 6.02
C VAL A 293 -61.37 37.05 5.11
N ALA A 294 -61.04 37.80 4.06
CA ALA A 294 -59.97 37.43 3.14
C ALA A 294 -58.63 37.18 3.87
N PRO A 295 -57.85 36.18 3.45
CA PRO A 295 -56.56 35.88 4.06
C PRO A 295 -55.61 37.08 3.94
N THR A 296 -54.89 37.34 5.03
CA THR A 296 -53.85 38.37 5.11
C THR A 296 -52.60 37.75 5.73
N ALA A 297 -51.43 38.33 5.47
CA ALA A 297 -50.15 37.82 5.96
C ALA A 297 -50.08 37.72 7.51
N THR A 298 -50.90 38.50 8.21
CA THR A 298 -50.97 38.55 9.67
C THR A 298 -52.04 37.64 10.28
N ASN A 299 -52.88 36.99 9.46
CA ASN A 299 -53.92 36.10 9.97
C ASN A 299 -53.31 34.76 10.40
N ALA A 300 -53.49 34.38 11.68
CA ALA A 300 -52.92 33.17 12.25
C ALA A 300 -53.38 31.87 11.56
N TYR A 301 -54.53 31.90 10.89
CA TYR A 301 -55.09 30.73 10.20
C TYR A 301 -54.56 30.54 8.77
N TRP A 302 -53.84 31.53 8.22
CA TRP A 302 -53.36 31.50 6.84
C TRP A 302 -51.84 31.66 6.78
N LEU A 303 -51.16 30.81 6.01
CA LEU A 303 -49.74 30.91 5.72
C LEU A 303 -49.56 31.56 4.35
N LEU A 304 -48.81 32.65 4.30
CA LEU A 304 -48.43 33.27 3.03
C LEU A 304 -47.36 32.40 2.35
N VAL A 305 -47.66 31.90 1.16
CA VAL A 305 -46.79 30.94 0.45
C VAL A 305 -45.84 31.66 -0.52
N ASN A 306 -46.26 32.80 -1.10
CA ASN A 306 -45.48 33.51 -2.12
C ASN A 306 -45.09 34.96 -1.75
N GLY A 307 -45.18 35.33 -0.47
CA GLY A 307 -44.76 36.66 -0.01
C GLY A 307 -43.49 36.60 0.80
N THR A 308 -42.53 37.43 0.42
CA THR A 308 -41.24 37.64 1.10
C THR A 308 -41.46 38.17 2.51
N SER A 309 -41.58 37.26 3.47
CA SER A 309 -41.48 37.62 4.89
C SER A 309 -40.05 38.06 5.20
N SER A 310 -39.91 39.22 5.82
CA SER A 310 -38.64 39.80 6.25
C SER A 310 -38.04 38.93 7.37
N GLY A 311 -37.29 37.91 6.98
CA GLY A 311 -36.63 36.98 7.89
C GLY A 311 -35.72 36.03 7.12
N SER A 312 -34.47 36.45 6.96
CA SER A 312 -33.32 35.64 6.51
C SER A 312 -33.24 35.30 5.01
N THR A 313 -32.19 35.85 4.38
CA THR A 313 -31.37 35.29 3.30
C THR A 313 -32.04 34.88 1.98
N SER A 314 -32.03 35.86 1.06
CA SER A 314 -31.66 35.77 -0.36
C SER A 314 -32.43 34.81 -1.28
N SER A 315 -33.42 35.39 -1.98
CA SER A 315 -33.53 35.29 -3.45
C SER A 315 -34.58 36.30 -3.91
N GLY A 316 -34.15 37.55 -4.12
CA GLY A 316 -35.01 38.65 -4.53
C GLY A 316 -35.17 38.74 -6.05
N THR A 317 -36.41 38.83 -6.51
CA THR A 317 -36.74 39.32 -7.85
C THR A 317 -37.02 40.83 -7.73
N VAL A 318 -36.30 41.64 -8.49
CA VAL A 318 -36.37 43.11 -8.48
C VAL A 318 -37.48 43.58 -9.43
N ASP A 319 -38.45 44.34 -8.90
CA ASP A 319 -39.46 45.04 -9.71
C ASP A 319 -38.91 46.39 -10.20
N LEU A 320 -38.82 46.54 -11.52
CA LEU A 320 -38.30 47.72 -12.23
C LEU A 320 -39.40 48.58 -12.88
N SER A 321 -40.68 48.30 -12.60
CA SER A 321 -41.81 49.02 -13.22
C SER A 321 -41.88 50.51 -12.88
N ASN A 322 -41.19 50.95 -11.81
CA ASN A 322 -41.09 52.35 -11.40
C ASN A 322 -39.91 53.12 -12.04
N TYR A 323 -39.11 52.47 -12.90
CA TYR A 323 -37.96 53.11 -13.55
C TYR A 323 -38.25 53.38 -15.03
N TYR A 324 -38.02 54.61 -15.46
CA TYR A 324 -38.07 54.97 -16.89
C TYR A 324 -37.05 54.15 -17.66
N THR A 325 -37.44 53.60 -18.81
CA THR A 325 -36.49 52.98 -19.74
C THR A 325 -35.46 54.04 -20.18
N LYS A 326 -34.27 53.60 -20.55
CA LYS A 326 -33.20 54.50 -21.01
C LYS A 326 -33.67 55.43 -22.13
N ALA A 327 -34.45 54.90 -23.07
CA ALA A 327 -35.07 55.68 -24.13
C ALA A 327 -36.05 56.75 -23.63
N GLN A 328 -36.84 56.47 -22.59
CA GLN A 328 -37.73 57.44 -21.96
C GLN A 328 -36.95 58.53 -21.21
N THR A 329 -35.84 58.15 -20.56
CA THR A 329 -34.97 59.09 -19.83
C THR A 329 -34.28 60.05 -20.79
N ASP A 330 -33.78 59.54 -21.93
CA ASP A 330 -33.11 60.32 -22.95
C ASP A 330 -34.07 61.27 -23.68
N ALA A 331 -35.33 60.85 -23.89
CA ALA A 331 -36.36 61.69 -24.50
C ALA A 331 -36.81 62.85 -23.57
N ILE A 332 -36.93 62.59 -22.26
CA ILE A 332 -37.29 63.59 -21.26
C ILE A 332 -36.13 64.56 -20.99
N GLY A 333 -34.88 64.08 -21.03
CA GLY A 333 -33.68 64.90 -20.87
C GLY A 333 -33.49 65.94 -21.99
N ASN A 334 -33.83 65.58 -23.22
CA ASN A 334 -33.67 66.46 -24.38
C ASN A 334 -34.76 67.53 -24.55
N THR A 335 -35.91 67.40 -23.88
CA THR A 335 -37.03 68.36 -23.98
C THR A 335 -37.17 69.32 -22.81
N LYS A 336 -36.45 69.10 -21.70
CA LYS A 336 -36.55 69.93 -20.47
C LYS A 336 -35.61 71.13 -20.39
N VAL A 337 -34.72 71.33 -21.37
CA VAL A 337 -33.85 72.51 -21.42
C VAL A 337 -34.35 73.47 -22.48
N GLU A 338 -35.09 74.50 -22.08
CA GLU A 338 -35.39 75.65 -22.96
C GLU A 338 -34.07 76.31 -23.39
N LYS A 339 -33.62 76.03 -24.62
CA LYS A 339 -32.52 76.77 -25.25
C LYS A 339 -33.09 78.02 -25.94
N ARG A 340 -33.51 79.02 -25.15
CA ARG A 340 -33.64 80.39 -25.68
C ARG A 340 -32.27 81.04 -25.74
N THR A 341 -31.84 81.46 -26.93
CA THR A 341 -30.59 82.20 -27.13
C THR A 341 -30.57 83.45 -26.26
N GLY A 342 -29.58 83.57 -25.38
CA GLY A 342 -29.39 84.71 -24.47
C GLY A 342 -29.86 84.52 -23.02
N TYR A 343 -30.35 83.33 -22.64
CA TYR A 343 -30.76 83.03 -21.25
C TYR A 343 -30.03 81.79 -20.74
N SER A 344 -28.90 81.99 -20.06
CA SER A 344 -28.20 80.94 -19.33
C SER A 344 -28.76 80.86 -17.89
N LEU A 345 -28.98 79.64 -17.37
CA LEU A 345 -29.38 79.40 -15.97
C LEU A 345 -28.25 79.67 -14.96
N VAL A 346 -27.06 80.01 -15.46
CA VAL A 346 -25.87 80.31 -14.67
C VAL A 346 -25.40 81.70 -15.05
N SER A 347 -25.21 82.55 -14.04
CA SER A 347 -24.80 83.95 -14.22
C SER A 347 -23.50 84.06 -15.02
N ASP A 348 -23.30 85.18 -15.72
CA ASP A 348 -22.12 85.43 -16.54
C ASP A 348 -20.80 85.31 -15.74
N ASN A 349 -20.86 85.52 -14.42
CA ASN A 349 -19.74 85.30 -13.51
C ASN A 349 -19.38 83.82 -13.32
N GLU A 350 -20.37 82.92 -13.29
CA GLU A 350 -20.11 81.47 -13.21
C GLU A 350 -19.64 80.94 -14.57
N ILE A 351 -20.09 81.53 -15.68
CA ILE A 351 -19.55 81.27 -17.02
C ILE A 351 -18.09 81.72 -17.11
N ALA A 352 -17.74 82.88 -16.58
CA ALA A 352 -16.35 83.36 -16.52
C ALA A 352 -15.48 82.47 -15.61
N ARG A 353 -16.03 81.99 -14.48
CA ARG A 353 -15.35 81.04 -13.59
C ARG A 353 -15.10 79.70 -14.29
N LEU A 354 -16.08 79.20 -15.05
CA LEU A 354 -15.95 77.99 -15.87
C LEU A 354 -14.98 78.19 -17.03
N ALA A 355 -14.93 79.38 -17.64
CA ALA A 355 -13.96 79.71 -18.69
C ALA A 355 -12.51 79.78 -18.19
N THR A 356 -12.30 80.10 -16.90
CA THR A 356 -10.96 80.01 -16.26
C THR A 356 -10.55 78.58 -15.88
N ILE A 357 -11.47 77.62 -15.93
CA ILE A 357 -11.14 76.20 -15.75
C ILE A 357 -10.68 75.67 -17.11
N GLN A 358 -9.41 75.91 -17.43
CA GLN A 358 -8.75 75.48 -18.68
C GLN A 358 -8.49 73.95 -18.73
N ASN A 359 -9.29 73.14 -18.03
CA ASN A 359 -9.04 71.71 -17.85
C ASN A 359 -10.31 70.84 -17.86
N TYR A 360 -11.38 71.30 -18.53
CA TYR A 360 -12.51 70.43 -18.87
C TYR A 360 -12.57 70.19 -20.38
N VAL A 361 -11.48 69.66 -20.94
CA VAL A 361 -11.59 68.78 -22.10
C VAL A 361 -11.99 67.42 -21.56
N LEU A 362 -13.13 66.94 -22.04
CA LEU A 362 -13.64 65.58 -21.86
C LEU A 362 -12.48 64.57 -21.79
N LEU A 363 -12.27 63.96 -20.62
CA LEU A 363 -11.53 62.72 -20.52
C LEU A 363 -12.33 61.65 -21.27
N ASP A 364 -12.08 61.56 -22.57
CA ASP A 364 -11.72 60.26 -23.13
C ASP A 364 -10.50 59.79 -22.34
N ASN A 365 -10.63 58.71 -21.59
CA ASN A 365 -9.64 58.23 -20.62
C ASN A 365 -8.44 57.55 -21.30
N SER A 366 -7.96 58.11 -22.43
CA SER A 366 -6.70 57.75 -23.07
C SER A 366 -5.74 58.96 -23.00
N VAL A 367 -5.07 59.11 -21.86
CA VAL A 367 -3.89 59.97 -21.77
C VAL A 367 -2.78 59.28 -22.56
N THR A 368 -2.51 59.74 -23.77
CA THR A 368 -1.35 59.33 -24.56
C THR A 368 -0.10 60.08 -24.07
N GLU A 369 1.04 59.37 -23.93
CA GLU A 369 2.32 59.87 -23.38
C GLU A 369 2.83 61.21 -23.94
N ALA A 370 2.34 61.60 -25.12
CA ALA A 370 2.70 62.83 -25.80
C ALA A 370 2.25 64.11 -25.07
N LYS A 371 1.27 64.02 -24.17
CA LYS A 371 0.70 65.19 -23.45
C LYS A 371 1.30 65.42 -22.07
N LEU A 372 2.16 64.53 -21.58
CA LEU A 372 2.83 64.69 -20.29
C LEU A 372 4.01 65.67 -20.44
N SER A 373 4.15 66.60 -19.51
CA SER A 373 5.34 67.46 -19.48
C SER A 373 6.60 66.59 -19.34
N PRO A 374 7.78 67.02 -19.82
CA PRO A 374 9.00 66.22 -19.73
C PRO A 374 9.29 65.72 -18.31
N GLU A 375 8.96 66.53 -17.30
CA GLU A 375 9.16 66.21 -15.90
C GLU A 375 8.14 65.20 -15.36
N VAL A 376 6.87 65.30 -15.79
CA VAL A 376 5.83 64.33 -15.40
C VAL A 376 6.05 63.00 -16.13
N ARG A 377 6.47 63.03 -17.39
CA ARG A 377 6.84 61.83 -18.16
C ARG A 377 8.07 61.14 -17.57
N ALA A 378 9.05 61.89 -17.09
CA ALA A 378 10.19 61.33 -16.35
C ALA A 378 9.76 60.67 -15.03
N LYS A 379 8.84 61.30 -14.29
CA LYS A 379 8.29 60.73 -13.03
C LYS A 379 7.40 59.53 -13.29
N LEU A 380 6.62 59.51 -14.37
CA LEU A 380 5.78 58.37 -14.75
C LEU A 380 6.62 57.18 -15.22
N ASN A 381 7.64 57.42 -16.06
CA ASN A 381 8.57 56.36 -16.46
C ASN A 381 9.37 55.82 -15.25
N ALA A 382 9.69 56.64 -14.26
CA ALA A 382 10.32 56.21 -13.01
C ALA A 382 9.38 55.41 -12.08
N VAL A 383 8.06 55.64 -12.18
CA VAL A 383 7.04 54.87 -11.43
C VAL A 383 6.75 53.55 -12.14
N GLU A 384 6.68 53.55 -13.48
CA GLU A 384 6.36 52.37 -14.30
C GLU A 384 7.54 51.39 -14.42
N THR A 385 8.78 51.88 -14.27
CA THR A 385 9.99 51.04 -14.13
C THR A 385 10.23 50.55 -12.70
N GLY A 386 9.32 50.87 -11.78
CA GLY A 386 9.46 50.62 -10.35
C GLY A 386 10.48 51.57 -9.74
N TYR A 387 10.14 52.21 -8.62
CA TYR A 387 11.14 52.91 -7.83
C TYR A 387 12.27 51.94 -7.53
N ASN A 388 13.43 52.20 -8.13
CA ASN A 388 14.66 51.53 -7.78
C ASN A 388 14.83 51.77 -6.26
N ASP A 389 14.98 50.68 -5.55
CA ASP A 389 15.02 50.61 -4.09
C ASP A 389 16.11 51.53 -3.49
N SER A 390 17.11 51.90 -4.30
CA SER A 390 18.14 52.91 -4.02
C SER A 390 17.64 54.37 -4.04
N GLU A 391 16.70 54.72 -4.92
CA GLU A 391 16.11 56.07 -4.97
C GLU A 391 15.18 56.33 -3.80
N LEU A 392 14.36 55.34 -3.41
CA LEU A 392 13.58 55.39 -2.18
C LEU A 392 14.48 55.47 -0.93
N ARG A 393 15.55 54.68 -0.88
CA ARG A 393 16.57 54.78 0.19
C ARG A 393 17.20 56.17 0.25
N ASN A 394 17.49 56.80 -0.88
CA ASN A 394 18.06 58.15 -0.92
C ASN A 394 17.05 59.23 -0.48
N LEU A 395 15.77 59.09 -0.85
CA LEU A 395 14.72 60.02 -0.42
C LEU A 395 14.44 59.92 1.08
N VAL A 396 14.48 58.69 1.64
CA VAL A 396 14.33 58.44 3.08
C VAL A 396 15.59 58.90 3.83
N ALA A 397 16.79 58.64 3.31
CA ALA A 397 18.05 59.07 3.92
C ALA A 397 18.19 60.60 4.01
N GLY A 398 17.51 61.36 3.14
CA GLY A 398 17.45 62.83 3.18
C GLY A 398 16.35 63.40 4.10
N LYS A 399 15.34 62.60 4.48
CA LYS A 399 14.24 63.03 5.37
C LYS A 399 14.42 62.62 6.83
N VAL A 400 15.28 61.64 7.11
CA VAL A 400 15.73 61.36 8.49
C VAL A 400 16.84 62.37 8.80
N ASP A 401 16.51 63.38 9.59
CA ASP A 401 17.38 64.50 9.93
C ASP A 401 18.69 63.98 10.57
N LYS A 402 19.78 63.88 9.81
CA LYS A 402 21.11 63.54 10.31
C LYS A 402 21.76 64.78 10.94
N VAL A 403 21.12 65.36 11.94
CA VAL A 403 21.82 66.29 12.82
C VAL A 403 22.84 65.48 13.61
N THR A 404 24.13 65.76 13.44
CA THR A 404 25.19 65.09 14.20
C THR A 404 24.89 65.18 15.69
N GLY A 405 24.70 64.03 16.35
CA GLY A 405 24.35 63.92 17.76
C GLY A 405 22.85 63.94 18.10
N LYS A 406 21.94 63.82 17.12
CA LYS A 406 20.48 63.70 17.38
C LYS A 406 19.80 62.61 16.55
N SER A 407 20.27 61.37 16.69
CA SER A 407 19.54 60.23 16.14
C SER A 407 18.24 59.98 16.93
N LEU A 408 17.18 59.51 16.26
CA LEU A 408 15.88 59.20 16.90
C LEU A 408 15.94 57.98 17.85
N ILE A 409 17.05 57.25 17.79
CA ILE A 409 17.39 56.15 18.69
C ILE A 409 18.74 56.47 19.33
N ALA A 410 18.92 56.12 20.61
CA ALA A 410 20.15 56.43 21.34
C ALA A 410 21.38 55.85 20.63
N ASP A 411 22.52 56.56 20.66
CA ASP A 411 23.77 56.13 20.02
C ASP A 411 24.24 54.74 20.49
N THR A 412 23.86 54.35 21.71
CA THR A 412 24.07 53.00 22.24
C THR A 412 23.30 51.93 21.46
N GLU A 413 22.09 52.21 21.01
CA GLU A 413 21.28 51.29 20.21
C GLU A 413 21.77 51.24 18.76
N ILE A 414 22.28 52.35 18.23
CA ILE A 414 22.96 52.37 16.93
C ILE A 414 24.22 51.52 16.98
N ALA A 415 25.03 51.63 18.03
CA ALA A 415 26.21 50.80 18.22
C ALA A 415 25.83 49.32 18.36
N ARG A 416 24.77 49.00 19.11
CA ARG A 416 24.25 47.63 19.25
C ARG A 416 23.77 47.06 17.92
N LEU A 417 23.02 47.84 17.13
CA LEU A 417 22.55 47.44 15.81
C LEU A 417 23.68 47.34 14.78
N ALA A 418 24.70 48.21 14.87
CA ALA A 418 25.90 48.12 14.03
C ALA A 418 26.75 46.88 14.35
N THR A 419 26.69 46.35 15.58
CA THR A 419 27.30 45.06 15.94
C THR A 419 26.46 43.85 15.52
N LEU A 420 25.22 44.06 15.04
CA LEU A 420 24.34 43.00 14.58
C LEU A 420 24.73 42.56 13.14
N SER A 421 25.98 42.12 12.95
CA SER A 421 26.38 41.46 11.71
C SER A 421 25.82 40.04 11.71
N GLY A 422 24.81 39.76 10.88
CA GLY A 422 24.29 38.40 10.76
C GLY A 422 22.80 38.27 10.51
N TYR A 423 22.03 39.37 10.46
CA TYR A 423 20.68 39.30 9.89
C TYR A 423 20.81 39.19 8.37
N ASN A 424 21.01 37.96 7.91
CA ASN A 424 21.06 37.59 6.51
C ASN A 424 19.77 36.84 6.16
N ASP A 425 18.75 37.59 5.76
CA ASP A 425 17.45 37.07 5.36
C ASP A 425 17.44 36.49 3.95
N THR A 426 18.58 36.49 3.23
CA THR A 426 18.73 35.88 1.90
C THR A 426 18.17 34.44 1.85
N ASN A 427 18.35 33.64 2.92
CA ASN A 427 17.78 32.29 2.97
C ASN A 427 16.25 32.28 3.06
N LEU A 428 15.66 33.24 3.78
CA LEU A 428 14.21 33.40 3.87
C LEU A 428 13.66 33.91 2.55
N THR A 429 14.29 34.91 1.95
CA THR A 429 13.93 35.45 0.62
C THR A 429 13.99 34.37 -0.45
N ASN A 430 15.06 33.58 -0.50
CA ASN A 430 15.21 32.48 -1.46
C ASN A 430 14.17 31.37 -1.25
N ARG A 431 13.79 31.07 0.01
CA ARG A 431 12.73 30.10 0.30
C ARG A 431 11.36 30.60 -0.14
N VAL A 432 11.06 31.88 0.06
CA VAL A 432 9.80 32.49 -0.39
C VAL A 432 9.73 32.48 -1.91
N ILE A 433 10.80 32.90 -2.59
CA ILE A 433 10.90 32.85 -4.06
C ILE A 433 10.74 31.41 -4.58
N ALA A 434 11.34 30.42 -3.91
CA ALA A 434 11.22 29.02 -4.31
C ALA A 434 9.79 28.46 -4.10
N LEU A 435 9.08 28.93 -3.08
CA LEU A 435 7.69 28.53 -2.81
C LEU A 435 6.69 29.23 -3.75
N GLU A 436 6.89 30.51 -4.04
CA GLU A 436 6.04 31.28 -4.96
C GLU A 436 6.21 30.83 -6.42
N ASN A 437 7.40 30.31 -6.77
CA ASN A 437 7.67 29.76 -8.10
C ASN A 437 7.58 28.24 -8.16
N ALA A 438 7.25 27.57 -7.05
CA ALA A 438 6.95 26.15 -7.10
C ALA A 438 5.67 25.98 -7.93
N PRO A 439 5.66 25.12 -8.97
CA PRO A 439 4.42 24.80 -9.65
C PRO A 439 3.43 24.29 -8.60
N GLU A 440 2.21 24.83 -8.59
CA GLU A 440 1.09 24.29 -7.83
C GLU A 440 1.12 22.76 -7.97
N PRO A 441 1.08 21.99 -6.86
CA PRO A 441 1.09 20.54 -6.95
C PRO A 441 -0.04 20.16 -7.91
N THR A 442 0.34 19.60 -9.06
CA THR A 442 -0.61 19.15 -10.08
C THR A 442 -1.63 18.31 -9.36
N GLY A 443 -2.89 18.78 -9.38
CA GLY A 443 -3.97 18.23 -8.57
C GLY A 443 -3.95 16.71 -8.62
N TYR A 444 -4.18 16.09 -7.47
CA TYR A 444 -4.26 14.64 -7.32
C TYR A 444 -5.02 14.03 -8.50
N ASP A 445 -4.31 13.32 -9.37
CA ASP A 445 -4.87 12.68 -10.55
C ASP A 445 -5.53 11.37 -10.12
N ASP A 446 -6.83 11.46 -9.82
CA ASP A 446 -7.67 10.34 -9.41
C ASP A 446 -8.26 9.58 -10.61
N THR A 447 -7.73 9.78 -11.82
CA THR A 447 -8.23 9.12 -13.04
C THR A 447 -8.19 7.60 -12.95
N GLU A 448 -7.16 7.04 -12.32
CA GLU A 448 -7.02 5.59 -12.12
C GLU A 448 -8.11 5.06 -11.17
N LEU A 449 -8.31 5.72 -10.04
CA LEU A 449 -9.36 5.36 -9.07
C LEU A 449 -10.76 5.48 -9.66
N ARG A 450 -11.03 6.55 -10.43
CA ARG A 450 -12.31 6.74 -11.11
C ARG A 450 -12.58 5.64 -12.14
N SER A 451 -11.54 5.23 -12.88
CA SER A 451 -11.64 4.12 -13.84
C SER A 451 -11.91 2.77 -13.16
N GLU A 452 -11.32 2.54 -11.98
CA GLU A 452 -11.58 1.33 -11.19
C GLU A 452 -13.01 1.29 -10.65
N VAL A 453 -13.53 2.43 -10.16
CA VAL A 453 -14.90 2.54 -9.67
C VAL A 453 -15.92 2.27 -10.78
N ASP A 454 -15.71 2.82 -11.98
CA ASP A 454 -16.59 2.58 -13.13
C ASP A 454 -16.57 1.10 -13.58
N ALA A 455 -15.41 0.45 -13.52
CA ALA A 455 -15.28 -0.97 -13.83
C ALA A 455 -16.01 -1.87 -12.82
N ILE A 456 -16.00 -1.50 -11.54
CA ILE A 456 -16.75 -2.20 -10.49
C ILE A 456 -18.25 -2.03 -10.71
N ASP A 457 -18.71 -0.81 -10.98
CA ASP A 457 -20.13 -0.51 -11.18
C ASP A 457 -20.72 -1.28 -12.38
N THR A 458 -19.93 -1.40 -13.46
CA THR A 458 -20.29 -2.21 -14.63
C THR A 458 -20.43 -3.69 -14.28
N ARG A 459 -19.52 -4.24 -13.47
CA ARG A 459 -19.55 -5.65 -13.06
C ARG A 459 -20.75 -5.95 -12.17
N VAL A 460 -21.06 -5.06 -11.24
CA VAL A 460 -22.24 -5.18 -10.37
C VAL A 460 -23.51 -5.13 -11.21
N THR A 461 -23.64 -4.13 -12.08
CA THR A 461 -24.79 -4.00 -12.98
C THR A 461 -24.97 -5.23 -13.88
N THR A 462 -23.88 -5.83 -14.36
CA THR A 462 -23.92 -7.07 -15.15
C THR A 462 -24.41 -8.26 -14.33
N LEU A 463 -24.00 -8.36 -13.06
CA LEU A 463 -24.42 -9.44 -12.16
C LEU A 463 -25.88 -9.28 -11.72
N GLU A 464 -26.32 -8.05 -11.45
CA GLU A 464 -27.70 -7.76 -11.05
C GLU A 464 -28.70 -7.97 -12.21
N ASN A 465 -28.27 -7.70 -13.45
CA ASN A 465 -29.10 -7.93 -14.64
C ASN A 465 -28.85 -9.29 -15.30
N ALA A 466 -28.00 -10.15 -14.73
CA ALA A 466 -27.83 -11.50 -15.22
C ALA A 466 -29.18 -12.24 -15.07
N PRO A 467 -29.67 -12.89 -16.15
CA PRO A 467 -30.91 -13.65 -16.06
C PRO A 467 -30.80 -14.67 -14.93
N ALA A 468 -31.83 -14.76 -14.09
CA ALA A 468 -31.91 -15.80 -13.06
C ALA A 468 -31.59 -17.15 -13.70
N VAL A 469 -30.58 -17.84 -13.15
CA VAL A 469 -30.19 -19.17 -13.61
C VAL A 469 -31.44 -20.04 -13.62
N GLU A 470 -31.86 -20.48 -14.80
CA GLU A 470 -32.99 -21.39 -14.97
C GLU A 470 -32.79 -22.57 -14.00
N PRO A 471 -33.80 -22.91 -13.16
CA PRO A 471 -33.70 -24.03 -12.24
C PRO A 471 -33.26 -25.27 -13.02
N PHE A 472 -32.25 -25.97 -12.50
CA PHE A 472 -31.73 -27.19 -13.12
C PHE A 472 -32.89 -28.17 -13.41
N ASP A 473 -33.23 -28.35 -14.70
CA ASP A 473 -34.32 -29.22 -15.13
C ASP A 473 -33.86 -30.69 -15.12
N ASN A 474 -34.23 -31.39 -14.03
CA ASN A 474 -33.92 -32.80 -13.83
C ASN A 474 -34.92 -33.75 -14.52
N THR A 475 -35.92 -33.24 -15.25
CA THR A 475 -37.03 -34.04 -15.77
C THR A 475 -36.55 -35.21 -16.66
N SER A 476 -35.40 -35.03 -17.34
CA SER A 476 -34.78 -36.09 -18.15
C SER A 476 -34.28 -37.28 -17.31
N ASN A 477 -33.64 -37.04 -16.17
CA ASN A 477 -33.14 -38.15 -15.34
C ASN A 477 -34.28 -38.84 -14.60
N ASP A 478 -35.29 -38.08 -14.14
CA ASP A 478 -36.49 -38.68 -13.50
C ASP A 478 -37.24 -39.59 -14.48
N SER A 479 -37.34 -39.17 -15.74
CA SER A 479 -37.93 -40.00 -16.80
C SER A 479 -37.10 -41.27 -17.07
N ARG A 480 -35.76 -41.17 -17.04
CA ARG A 480 -34.87 -42.33 -17.21
C ARG A 480 -34.93 -43.30 -16.03
N LEU A 481 -35.04 -42.78 -14.81
CA LEU A 481 -35.17 -43.58 -13.59
C LEU A 481 -36.51 -44.32 -13.59
N THR A 482 -37.60 -43.62 -13.89
CA THR A 482 -38.95 -44.21 -14.01
C THR A 482 -38.98 -45.30 -15.09
N ALA A 483 -38.30 -45.09 -16.21
CA ALA A 483 -38.22 -46.09 -17.29
C ALA A 483 -37.41 -47.33 -16.90
N LEU A 484 -36.38 -47.18 -16.06
CA LEU A 484 -35.57 -48.29 -15.53
C LEU A 484 -36.36 -49.10 -14.49
N GLU A 485 -37.08 -48.44 -13.59
CA GLU A 485 -37.93 -49.08 -12.58
C GLU A 485 -39.09 -49.87 -13.21
N ASN A 486 -39.60 -49.42 -14.36
CA ASN A 486 -40.70 -50.06 -15.08
C ASN A 486 -40.23 -50.93 -16.27
N ALA A 487 -38.92 -51.16 -16.42
CA ALA A 487 -38.38 -51.94 -17.53
C ALA A 487 -38.84 -53.42 -17.44
N PRO A 488 -39.44 -53.99 -18.51
CA PRO A 488 -39.83 -55.40 -18.51
C PRO A 488 -38.60 -56.30 -18.31
N GLY A 489 -38.56 -57.00 -17.16
CA GLY A 489 -37.45 -57.90 -16.80
C GLY A 489 -36.56 -57.39 -15.65
N PHE A 490 -36.83 -56.23 -15.06
CA PHE A 490 -36.30 -55.89 -13.75
C PHE A 490 -37.06 -56.71 -12.70
N ASP A 491 -36.41 -57.76 -12.19
CA ASP A 491 -36.92 -58.64 -11.14
C ASP A 491 -36.08 -58.46 -9.88
N ASP A 492 -36.54 -57.61 -8.96
CA ASP A 492 -35.90 -57.36 -7.68
C ASP A 492 -36.19 -58.44 -6.64
N THR A 493 -37.00 -59.46 -6.98
CA THR A 493 -37.38 -60.57 -6.08
C THR A 493 -36.17 -61.25 -5.46
N ALA A 494 -35.05 -61.38 -6.19
CA ALA A 494 -33.82 -61.96 -5.66
C ALA A 494 -33.14 -61.08 -4.59
N ILE A 495 -33.27 -59.75 -4.70
CA ILE A 495 -32.74 -58.79 -3.72
C ILE A 495 -33.67 -58.74 -2.51
N VAL A 496 -34.98 -58.66 -2.73
CA VAL A 496 -36.00 -58.67 -1.66
C VAL A 496 -35.89 -59.95 -0.82
N ASN A 497 -35.79 -61.13 -1.45
CA ASN A 497 -35.62 -62.39 -0.72
C ASN A 497 -34.34 -62.44 0.14
N ARG A 498 -33.24 -61.82 -0.34
CA ARG A 498 -31.99 -61.72 0.44
C ARG A 498 -32.14 -60.76 1.61
N LEU A 499 -32.88 -59.67 1.43
CA LEU A 499 -33.17 -58.70 2.48
C LEU A 499 -33.99 -59.35 3.60
N ASP A 500 -35.07 -60.05 3.24
CA ASP A 500 -35.94 -60.76 4.17
C ASP A 500 -35.17 -61.85 4.95
N THR A 501 -34.27 -62.57 4.27
CA THR A 501 -33.40 -63.56 4.91
C THR A 501 -32.48 -62.93 5.95
N ASN A 502 -31.81 -61.82 5.59
CA ASN A 502 -30.92 -61.11 6.49
C ASN A 502 -31.66 -60.51 7.69
N GLU A 503 -32.88 -59.98 7.48
CA GLU A 503 -33.71 -59.42 8.55
C GLU A 503 -34.14 -60.49 9.55
N SER A 504 -34.48 -61.70 9.07
CA SER A 504 -34.74 -62.86 9.91
C SER A 504 -33.51 -63.32 10.72
N GLU A 505 -32.32 -63.34 10.09
CA GLU A 505 -31.07 -63.68 10.78
C GLU A 505 -30.71 -62.64 11.86
N LEU A 506 -30.88 -61.35 11.58
CA LEU A 506 -30.67 -60.26 12.54
C LEU A 506 -31.60 -60.38 13.74
N THR A 507 -32.88 -60.69 13.51
CA THR A 507 -33.86 -60.93 14.58
C THR A 507 -33.46 -62.14 15.45
N GLY A 508 -32.91 -63.18 14.82
CA GLY A 508 -32.36 -64.35 15.53
C GLY A 508 -31.13 -64.02 16.38
N ILE A 509 -30.25 -63.13 15.91
CA ILE A 509 -29.09 -62.63 16.67
C ILE A 509 -29.55 -61.82 17.88
N ASP A 510 -30.50 -60.90 17.70
CA ASP A 510 -31.02 -60.04 18.78
C ASP A 510 -31.62 -60.88 19.91
N THR A 511 -32.36 -61.94 19.55
CA THR A 511 -32.89 -62.90 20.52
C THR A 511 -31.78 -63.62 21.31
N ARG A 512 -30.67 -63.98 20.65
CA ARG A 512 -29.52 -64.65 21.29
C ARG A 512 -28.73 -63.71 22.19
N VAL A 513 -28.57 -62.46 21.79
CA VAL A 513 -27.92 -61.42 22.60
C VAL A 513 -28.74 -61.14 23.84
N THR A 514 -30.06 -60.94 23.69
CA THR A 514 -30.98 -60.79 24.81
C THR A 514 -30.93 -61.97 25.78
N ALA A 515 -30.82 -63.21 25.27
CA ALA A 515 -30.67 -64.39 26.10
C ALA A 515 -29.33 -64.47 26.85
N LEU A 516 -28.24 -63.93 26.27
CA LEU A 516 -26.93 -63.84 26.92
C LEU A 516 -26.88 -62.74 27.98
N GLU A 517 -27.47 -61.58 27.71
CA GLU A 517 -27.59 -60.47 28.66
C GLU A 517 -28.44 -60.85 29.87
N ASN A 518 -29.50 -61.63 29.66
CA ASN A 518 -30.37 -62.12 30.74
C ASN A 518 -29.85 -63.40 31.41
N ARG A 519 -28.65 -63.88 31.08
CA ARG A 519 -28.09 -65.07 31.71
C ARG A 519 -27.74 -64.75 33.18
N PRO A 520 -28.38 -65.39 34.18
CA PRO A 520 -28.12 -65.07 35.57
C PRO A 520 -26.66 -65.37 35.92
N THR A 521 -26.00 -64.41 36.56
CA THR A 521 -24.63 -64.54 37.04
C THR A 521 -24.53 -65.71 38.03
N PRO A 522 -23.52 -66.59 37.92
CA PRO A 522 -23.29 -67.63 38.91
C PRO A 522 -23.05 -66.97 40.27
N THR A 523 -23.92 -67.24 41.22
CA THR A 523 -23.84 -66.70 42.57
C THR A 523 -22.74 -67.43 43.32
N GLY A 524 -21.56 -66.81 43.39
CA GLY A 524 -20.51 -67.26 44.30
C GLY A 524 -19.10 -66.97 43.82
N GLU A 525 -18.71 -65.70 43.73
CA GLU A 525 -17.36 -65.23 44.05
C GLU A 525 -17.35 -63.70 44.01
N THR A 526 -17.16 -63.09 45.16
CA THR A 526 -16.88 -61.65 45.30
C THR A 526 -15.47 -61.38 44.80
N GLY A 527 -15.32 -61.32 43.48
CA GLY A 527 -14.20 -60.72 42.79
C GLY A 527 -14.80 -59.71 41.82
N THR A 528 -14.68 -58.43 42.16
CA THR A 528 -15.07 -57.30 41.33
C THR A 528 -14.26 -57.32 40.04
N ILE A 529 -14.74 -58.06 39.05
CA ILE A 529 -14.41 -57.88 37.63
C ILE A 529 -15.72 -57.44 37.00
N ASP A 530 -16.09 -56.21 37.33
CA ASP A 530 -17.13 -55.47 36.61
C ASP A 530 -16.48 -55.00 35.30
N SER A 531 -17.08 -55.46 34.19
CA SER A 531 -16.98 -54.94 32.83
C SER A 531 -15.61 -54.44 32.34
N LEU A 532 -14.87 -55.33 31.67
CA LEU A 532 -13.78 -54.99 30.73
C LEU A 532 -14.24 -54.21 29.47
N ASN A 533 -15.44 -53.62 29.48
CA ASN A 533 -16.04 -52.92 28.35
C ASN A 533 -16.33 -51.43 28.59
N ASP A 534 -16.00 -50.86 29.77
CA ASP A 534 -16.06 -49.41 29.96
C ASP A 534 -14.65 -48.81 29.90
N GLU A 535 -14.37 -48.17 28.78
CA GLU A 535 -13.19 -47.38 28.43
C GLU A 535 -12.97 -46.14 29.34
N LYS A 536 -13.52 -46.12 30.56
CA LYS A 536 -13.47 -44.99 31.51
C LYS A 536 -13.38 -45.42 32.96
N VAL A 537 -12.39 -46.25 33.32
CA VAL A 537 -12.03 -46.44 34.73
C VAL A 537 -11.47 -45.12 35.26
N LEU A 538 -12.28 -44.41 36.05
CA LEU A 538 -11.89 -43.20 36.75
C LEU A 538 -10.90 -43.57 37.85
N VAL A 539 -9.62 -43.22 37.68
CA VAL A 539 -8.58 -43.52 38.67
C VAL A 539 -8.45 -42.32 39.61
N GLY A 540 -8.95 -42.46 40.84
CA GLY A 540 -8.67 -41.51 41.92
C GLY A 540 -7.30 -41.81 42.53
N PHE A 541 -6.24 -41.19 42.03
CA PHE A 541 -4.92 -41.27 42.64
C PHE A 541 -4.75 -40.11 43.63
N THR A 542 -4.56 -40.42 44.92
CA THR A 542 -4.27 -39.42 45.96
C THR A 542 -2.80 -39.50 46.33
N GLY A 543 -2.16 -38.34 46.53
CA GLY A 543 -0.78 -38.28 47.02
C GLY A 543 0.32 -38.19 45.96
N ILE A 544 0.07 -37.54 44.81
CA ILE A 544 1.17 -37.11 43.94
C ILE A 544 1.93 -36.01 44.70
N THR A 545 3.13 -36.32 45.18
CA THR A 545 3.94 -35.42 46.02
C THR A 545 4.89 -34.53 45.22
N GLU A 546 5.21 -34.93 43.99
CA GLU A 546 6.10 -34.22 43.07
C GLU A 546 5.59 -34.33 41.63
N THR A 547 6.08 -33.47 40.74
CA THR A 547 5.68 -33.49 39.32
C THR A 547 6.30 -34.70 38.61
N ILE A 548 5.46 -35.55 38.00
CA ILE A 548 5.89 -36.69 37.18
C ILE A 548 5.28 -36.53 35.78
N GLY A 549 6.11 -36.24 34.77
CA GLY A 549 5.63 -35.87 33.43
C GLY A 549 4.82 -34.56 33.45
N GLY A 550 3.58 -34.62 32.96
CA GLY A 550 2.56 -33.57 33.02
C GLY A 550 1.63 -33.63 34.24
N LEU A 551 1.84 -34.53 35.21
CA LEU A 551 1.06 -34.56 36.45
C LEU A 551 1.64 -33.57 37.48
N THR A 552 0.81 -32.66 37.99
CA THR A 552 1.19 -31.76 39.09
C THR A 552 0.93 -32.39 40.46
N PRO A 553 1.62 -31.95 41.53
CA PRO A 553 1.35 -32.41 42.89
C PRO A 553 -0.11 -32.19 43.28
N GLY A 554 -0.73 -33.18 43.92
CA GLY A 554 -2.14 -33.16 44.30
C GLY A 554 -2.88 -34.46 43.99
N ASN A 555 -4.21 -34.37 43.94
CA ASN A 555 -5.08 -35.49 43.59
C ASN A 555 -5.36 -35.45 42.08
N PHE A 556 -5.21 -36.59 41.42
CA PHE A 556 -5.58 -36.75 40.03
C PHE A 556 -6.98 -37.37 39.92
N THR A 557 -7.82 -36.79 39.07
CA THR A 557 -9.14 -37.32 38.69
C THR A 557 -9.22 -37.36 37.17
N GLY A 558 -9.32 -38.56 36.60
CA GLY A 558 -9.37 -38.79 35.16
C GLY A 558 -9.35 -40.28 34.85
N THR A 559 -9.29 -40.65 33.57
CA THR A 559 -9.15 -42.06 33.18
C THR A 559 -7.72 -42.56 33.40
N LEU A 560 -7.52 -43.88 33.35
CA LEU A 560 -6.19 -44.48 33.34
C LEU A 560 -5.36 -44.02 32.12
N GLU A 561 -6.02 -43.85 30.98
CA GLU A 561 -5.39 -43.32 29.77
C GLU A 561 -4.92 -41.87 29.96
N ASP A 562 -5.74 -41.03 30.59
CA ASP A 562 -5.36 -39.65 30.94
C ASP A 562 -4.14 -39.63 31.89
N LEU A 563 -4.09 -40.55 32.85
CA LEU A 563 -2.97 -40.68 33.78
C LEU A 563 -1.69 -41.08 33.04
N LEU A 564 -1.74 -42.13 32.23
CA LEU A 564 -0.60 -42.65 31.47
C LEU A 564 -0.11 -41.63 30.44
N THR A 565 -1.01 -40.99 29.71
CA THR A 565 -0.69 -39.94 28.75
C THR A 565 0.02 -38.77 29.45
N LYS A 566 -0.47 -38.33 30.61
CA LYS A 566 0.20 -37.28 31.38
C LYS A 566 1.55 -37.72 31.94
N ILE A 567 1.75 -38.99 32.31
CA ILE A 567 3.06 -39.50 32.76
C ILE A 567 4.06 -39.59 31.59
N LEU A 568 3.60 -40.00 30.41
CA LEU A 568 4.42 -40.18 29.20
C LEU A 568 4.86 -38.85 28.57
N ILE A 569 4.09 -37.78 28.75
CA ILE A 569 4.47 -36.44 28.28
C ILE A 569 5.56 -35.88 29.21
N LYS A 570 6.80 -35.81 28.71
CA LYS A 570 7.92 -35.17 29.40
C LYS A 570 7.58 -33.71 29.72
N TYR A 571 7.82 -33.27 30.96
CA TYR A 571 7.67 -31.87 31.35
C TYR A 571 8.46 -30.96 30.40
N GLN A 572 7.76 -30.03 29.76
CA GLN A 572 8.36 -29.03 28.88
C GLN A 572 8.44 -27.70 29.62
N ALA A 573 9.66 -27.29 29.96
CA ALA A 573 9.87 -26.03 30.69
C ALA A 573 9.37 -24.85 29.83
N PRO A 574 8.59 -23.92 30.41
CA PRO A 574 8.21 -22.71 29.72
C PRO A 574 9.42 -21.80 29.49
N PHE A 575 9.39 -21.07 28.39
CA PHE A 575 10.40 -20.07 28.05
C PHE A 575 9.73 -18.91 27.32
N PHE A 576 10.28 -17.70 27.46
CA PHE A 576 9.82 -16.57 26.65
C PHE A 576 10.26 -16.78 25.20
N SER A 577 9.30 -17.03 24.31
CA SER A 577 9.53 -17.10 22.86
C SER A 577 9.56 -15.72 22.22
N GLY A 578 9.05 -14.69 22.91
CA GLY A 578 9.16 -13.29 22.50
C GLY A 578 8.97 -12.34 23.69
N PHE A 579 9.65 -11.19 23.63
CA PHE A 579 9.48 -10.08 24.57
C PHE A 579 9.76 -8.77 23.84
N ASN A 580 8.79 -7.85 23.85
CA ASN A 580 8.80 -6.63 23.07
C ASN A 580 8.44 -5.41 23.94
N TYR A 581 8.99 -4.27 23.58
CA TYR A 581 8.69 -2.95 24.16
C TYR A 581 8.23 -2.00 23.05
N ASN A 582 7.00 -1.49 23.21
CA ASN A 582 6.26 -0.70 22.23
C ASN A 582 6.26 -1.34 20.83
N GLY A 583 5.93 -2.64 20.78
CA GLY A 583 5.78 -3.41 19.54
C GLY A 583 7.08 -3.92 18.92
N ALA A 584 8.26 -3.66 19.50
CA ALA A 584 9.53 -4.12 18.95
C ALA A 584 10.46 -4.73 20.00
N GLY A 585 11.22 -5.76 19.60
CA GLY A 585 12.22 -6.42 20.43
C GLY A 585 13.50 -5.60 20.61
N SER A 586 14.63 -6.29 20.85
CA SER A 586 15.95 -5.67 20.90
C SER A 586 16.25 -4.92 19.60
N ARG A 587 16.65 -3.66 19.71
CA ARG A 587 16.86 -2.78 18.55
C ARG A 587 17.87 -1.69 18.84
N THR A 588 18.31 -1.04 17.78
CA THR A 588 19.11 0.19 17.84
C THR A 588 18.23 1.36 17.44
N VAL A 589 18.28 2.43 18.22
CA VAL A 589 17.63 3.71 17.93
C VAL A 589 18.66 4.81 17.79
N GLU A 590 18.26 5.94 17.22
CA GLU A 590 19.16 7.08 17.12
C GLU A 590 19.37 7.73 18.50
N ALA A 591 20.61 8.10 18.81
CA ALA A 591 20.92 8.87 20.01
C ALA A 591 20.11 10.17 20.07
N GLY A 592 19.48 10.47 21.20
CA GLY A 592 18.52 11.56 21.37
C GLY A 592 17.06 11.11 21.31
N THR A 593 16.79 9.84 20.97
CA THR A 593 15.43 9.29 21.02
C THR A 593 14.88 9.37 22.43
N THR A 594 13.71 10.00 22.55
CA THR A 594 12.99 10.19 23.80
C THR A 594 11.76 9.29 23.82
N PHE A 595 11.61 8.53 24.91
CA PHE A 595 10.49 7.64 25.17
C PHE A 595 9.61 8.30 26.23
N THR A 596 8.33 8.49 25.90
CA THR A 596 7.37 9.24 26.73
C THR A 596 6.04 8.52 26.80
N GLY A 597 5.41 8.61 27.96
CA GLY A 597 4.02 8.23 28.16
C GLY A 597 3.87 6.77 28.56
N VAL A 598 2.72 6.23 28.20
CA VAL A 598 2.25 4.93 28.63
C VAL A 598 2.83 3.86 27.72
N ASP A 599 3.75 3.06 28.25
CA ASP A 599 4.52 2.08 27.50
C ASP A 599 3.88 0.70 27.53
N THR A 600 3.91 -0.01 26.39
CA THR A 600 3.34 -1.35 26.26
C THR A 600 4.45 -2.39 26.15
N PHE A 601 4.41 -3.37 27.05
CA PHE A 601 5.24 -4.56 27.03
C PHE A 601 4.39 -5.75 26.56
N SER A 602 4.86 -6.48 25.56
CA SER A 602 4.20 -7.72 25.12
C SER A 602 5.17 -8.90 25.13
N TRP A 603 4.63 -10.10 25.34
CA TRP A 603 5.42 -11.32 25.42
C TRP A 603 4.65 -12.54 24.94
N SER A 604 5.41 -13.54 24.53
CA SER A 604 4.91 -14.87 24.18
C SER A 604 5.69 -15.91 24.97
N ILE A 605 5.01 -16.97 25.41
CA ILE A 605 5.60 -18.05 26.21
C ILE A 605 5.38 -19.37 25.50
N GLY A 606 6.47 -20.05 25.14
CA GLY A 606 6.42 -21.45 24.72
C GLY A 606 6.10 -22.35 25.91
N ASN A 607 5.34 -23.43 25.69
CA ASN A 607 4.87 -24.34 26.75
C ASN A 607 4.07 -23.62 27.85
N ASN A 608 3.24 -22.65 27.46
CA ASN A 608 2.57 -21.71 28.37
C ASN A 608 1.72 -22.37 29.49
N ASN A 609 1.20 -23.57 29.24
CA ASN A 609 0.43 -24.36 30.21
C ASN A 609 1.22 -24.65 31.50
N ASN A 610 2.56 -24.58 31.44
CA ASN A 610 3.44 -24.79 32.60
C ASN A 610 3.85 -23.49 33.31
N THR A 611 3.22 -22.35 33.01
CA THR A 611 3.48 -21.04 33.67
C THR A 611 2.43 -20.75 34.73
N LYS A 612 2.85 -20.31 35.92
CA LYS A 612 1.90 -19.93 36.98
C LYS A 612 1.20 -18.61 36.65
N PRO A 613 -0.13 -18.49 36.92
CA PRO A 613 -0.85 -17.25 36.71
C PRO A 613 -0.32 -16.15 37.65
N SER A 614 -0.40 -14.90 37.19
CA SER A 614 -0.05 -13.71 37.98
C SER A 614 1.36 -13.69 38.56
N THR A 615 2.34 -14.26 37.85
CA THR A 615 3.76 -14.31 38.28
C THR A 615 4.69 -13.42 37.44
N ILE A 616 4.15 -12.71 36.45
CA ILE A 616 4.97 -11.91 35.53
C ILE A 616 5.54 -10.69 36.27
N THR A 617 6.84 -10.49 36.15
CA THR A 617 7.57 -9.33 36.67
C THR A 617 8.39 -8.70 35.55
N ILE A 618 8.30 -7.38 35.38
CA ILE A 618 9.05 -6.64 34.36
C ILE A 618 9.99 -5.68 35.09
N LYS A 619 11.24 -5.62 34.63
CA LYS A 619 12.28 -4.75 35.16
C LYS A 619 12.87 -3.87 34.07
N SER A 620 13.24 -2.63 34.43
CA SER A 620 14.03 -1.72 33.60
C SER A 620 15.37 -1.46 34.27
N ASN A 621 16.47 -1.75 33.57
CA ASN A 621 17.83 -1.68 34.12
C ASN A 621 17.96 -2.37 35.49
N GLY A 622 17.29 -3.52 35.66
CA GLY A 622 17.27 -4.30 36.91
C GLY A 622 16.25 -3.85 37.97
N ASN A 623 15.64 -2.67 37.84
CA ASN A 623 14.62 -2.19 38.77
C ASN A 623 13.23 -2.69 38.38
N VAL A 624 12.46 -3.22 39.34
CA VAL A 624 11.09 -3.70 39.10
C VAL A 624 10.18 -2.51 38.76
N ILE A 625 9.54 -2.59 37.59
CA ILE A 625 8.57 -1.60 37.09
C ILE A 625 7.16 -2.17 36.99
N GLY A 626 7.01 -3.50 37.08
CA GLY A 626 5.74 -4.19 37.22
C GLY A 626 5.95 -5.56 37.85
N SER A 627 5.04 -5.99 38.72
CA SER A 627 5.14 -7.26 39.45
C SER A 627 3.77 -7.88 39.70
N GLY A 628 3.69 -9.21 39.76
CA GLY A 628 2.42 -9.92 39.99
C GLY A 628 1.45 -9.79 38.80
N LEU A 629 1.99 -9.51 37.61
CA LEU A 629 1.20 -9.25 36.42
C LEU A 629 0.62 -10.57 35.87
N ALA A 630 -0.60 -10.48 35.34
CA ALA A 630 -1.28 -11.62 34.72
C ALA A 630 -0.51 -12.10 33.49
N ASN A 631 -0.55 -13.41 33.21
CA ASN A 631 0.05 -13.99 32.02
C ASN A 631 -0.94 -13.96 30.85
N ASN A 632 -1.23 -12.75 30.34
CA ASN A 632 -2.16 -12.47 29.24
C ASN A 632 -1.45 -12.04 27.94
N GLY A 633 -0.10 -12.08 27.91
CA GLY A 633 0.72 -11.74 26.75
C GLY A 633 1.00 -10.24 26.56
N SER A 634 0.42 -9.34 27.36
CA SER A 634 0.68 -7.90 27.26
C SER A 634 0.32 -7.13 28.52
N GLN A 635 1.15 -6.16 28.88
CA GLN A 635 0.90 -5.21 29.96
C GLN A 635 1.35 -3.81 29.57
N THR A 636 0.52 -2.85 29.90
CA THR A 636 0.84 -1.43 29.81
C THR A 636 1.34 -0.92 31.17
N LEU A 637 2.47 -0.21 31.18
CA LEU A 637 3.11 0.36 32.37
C LEU A 637 3.43 1.84 32.13
N ASP A 638 3.19 2.67 33.14
CA ASP A 638 3.58 4.09 33.09
C ASP A 638 5.04 4.23 33.51
N LEU A 639 5.89 4.65 32.57
CA LEU A 639 7.32 4.81 32.77
C LEU A 639 7.67 6.30 32.75
N PRO A 640 8.54 6.77 33.66
CA PRO A 640 9.06 8.13 33.59
C PRO A 640 9.72 8.36 32.24
N THR A 641 9.46 9.52 31.64
CA THR A 641 10.12 9.95 30.40
C THR A 641 11.63 9.80 30.49
N PHE A 642 12.23 9.20 29.47
CA PHE A 642 13.68 9.06 29.38
C PHE A 642 14.17 9.26 27.95
N THR A 643 15.38 9.81 27.84
CA THR A 643 16.10 9.99 26.57
C THR A 643 17.34 9.11 26.61
N LEU A 644 17.66 8.45 25.50
CA LEU A 644 18.90 7.69 25.38
C LEU A 644 19.87 8.45 24.49
N ASP A 645 20.98 8.92 25.08
CA ASP A 645 22.05 9.62 24.38
C ASP A 645 23.10 8.66 23.81
N ALA A 646 24.04 9.20 23.03
CA ALA A 646 25.03 8.42 22.31
C ALA A 646 25.84 7.50 23.24
N GLY A 647 25.86 6.21 22.92
CA GLY A 647 26.56 5.18 23.69
C GLY A 647 25.80 4.68 24.92
N GLN A 648 24.60 5.19 25.18
CA GLN A 648 23.72 4.66 26.22
C GLN A 648 22.87 3.50 25.69
N SER A 649 22.43 2.65 26.61
CA SER A 649 21.46 1.60 26.35
C SER A 649 20.43 1.53 27.47
N ARG A 650 19.31 0.89 27.17
CA ARG A 650 18.31 0.52 28.16
C ARG A 650 17.98 -0.95 28.03
N SER A 651 18.12 -1.68 29.12
CA SER A 651 17.71 -3.08 29.19
C SER A 651 16.35 -3.19 29.86
N PHE A 652 15.51 -4.06 29.30
CA PHE A 652 14.30 -4.52 29.95
C PHE A 652 14.39 -6.03 30.10
N SER A 653 13.98 -6.54 31.27
CA SER A 653 13.90 -7.97 31.51
C SER A 653 12.51 -8.33 32.00
N ILE A 654 12.08 -9.54 31.65
CA ILE A 654 10.82 -10.13 32.09
C ILE A 654 11.12 -11.45 32.80
N GLU A 655 10.42 -11.70 33.90
CA GLU A 655 10.54 -12.91 34.71
C GLU A 655 9.16 -13.51 34.93
N ALA A 656 9.08 -14.83 34.94
CA ALA A 656 7.89 -15.59 35.28
C ALA A 656 8.29 -16.83 36.09
N THR A 657 7.33 -17.38 36.84
CA THR A 657 7.55 -18.61 37.62
C THR A 657 6.77 -19.76 36.99
N ASN A 658 7.44 -20.88 36.75
CA ASN A 658 6.79 -22.08 36.21
C ASN A 658 6.04 -22.87 37.29
N SER A 659 5.29 -23.90 36.88
CA SER A 659 4.51 -24.78 37.77
C SER A 659 5.35 -25.50 38.83
N GLN A 660 6.67 -25.60 38.63
CA GLN A 660 7.65 -26.20 39.55
C GLN A 660 8.39 -25.19 40.44
N ASN A 661 7.96 -23.92 40.47
CA ASN A 661 8.60 -22.81 41.22
C ASN A 661 9.97 -22.35 40.70
N ASN A 662 10.36 -22.75 39.48
CA ASN A 662 11.57 -22.22 38.86
C ASN A 662 11.26 -20.92 38.12
N VAL A 663 12.14 -19.93 38.29
CA VAL A 663 12.06 -18.65 37.56
C VAL A 663 12.70 -18.81 36.20
N PHE A 664 12.03 -18.36 35.15
CA PHE A 664 12.58 -18.23 33.80
C PHE A 664 12.48 -16.79 33.34
N THR A 665 13.43 -16.37 32.50
CA THR A 665 13.66 -14.96 32.18
C THR A 665 13.72 -14.74 30.67
N GLY A 666 13.26 -13.57 30.24
CA GLY A 666 13.48 -13.01 28.91
C GLY A 666 14.04 -11.61 29.03
N GLY A 667 14.51 -11.04 27.92
CA GLY A 667 15.01 -9.67 27.94
C GLY A 667 15.19 -9.09 26.56
N LEU A 668 15.24 -7.76 26.53
CA LEU A 668 15.54 -6.99 25.35
C LEU A 668 16.44 -5.81 25.72
N THR A 669 17.21 -5.34 24.75
CA THR A 669 18.06 -4.15 24.91
C THR A 669 17.78 -3.17 23.78
N ILE A 670 17.55 -1.92 24.17
CA ILE A 670 17.52 -0.78 23.25
C ILE A 670 18.90 -0.15 23.30
N ASN A 671 19.64 -0.25 22.21
CA ASN A 671 20.93 0.40 22.04
C ASN A 671 20.75 1.73 21.34
N THR A 672 21.71 2.64 21.52
CA THR A 672 21.76 3.88 20.74
C THR A 672 22.97 3.89 19.83
N GLN A 673 22.78 4.46 18.64
CA GLN A 673 23.85 4.83 17.73
C GLN A 673 23.57 6.21 17.15
N LEU A 674 24.62 6.90 16.75
CA LEU A 674 24.47 8.15 16.02
C LEU A 674 24.09 7.86 14.57
N ALA A 675 23.27 8.74 14.00
CA ALA A 675 22.95 8.67 12.60
C ALA A 675 24.20 8.96 11.75
N ARG A 676 24.29 8.27 10.62
CA ARG A 676 25.22 8.61 9.54
C ARG A 676 24.39 8.96 8.32
N TYR A 677 24.87 9.91 7.55
CA TYR A 677 24.14 10.43 6.41
C TYR A 677 24.97 10.29 5.16
N TYR A 678 24.40 9.85 4.06
CA TYR A 678 25.13 9.69 2.81
C TYR A 678 24.22 9.98 1.62
N GLY A 679 24.81 10.41 0.52
CA GLY A 679 24.07 10.69 -0.69
C GLY A 679 24.94 11.35 -1.74
N ALA A 680 24.32 11.76 -2.85
CA ALA A 680 24.97 12.53 -3.90
C ALA A 680 24.24 13.87 -4.06
N SER A 681 24.99 14.97 -4.02
CA SER A 681 24.46 16.33 -4.07
C SER A 681 24.84 17.03 -5.38
N SER A 682 23.94 17.83 -5.94
CA SER A 682 24.28 18.75 -7.04
C SER A 682 24.98 20.03 -6.56
N LEU A 683 24.97 20.30 -5.25
CA LEU A 683 25.68 21.42 -4.65
C LEU A 683 27.18 21.17 -4.68
N THR A 684 27.96 22.23 -4.92
CA THR A 684 29.41 22.15 -4.72
C THR A 684 29.72 21.83 -3.25
N PRO A 685 30.88 21.21 -2.95
CA PRO A 685 31.24 20.90 -1.56
C PRO A 685 31.19 22.09 -0.60
N GLY A 686 31.57 23.29 -1.08
CA GLY A 686 31.49 24.52 -0.29
C GLY A 686 30.05 24.94 0.03
N GLU A 687 29.16 24.85 -0.95
CA GLU A 687 27.72 25.13 -0.76
C GLU A 687 27.05 24.11 0.15
N LEU A 688 27.35 22.81 -0.04
CA LEU A 688 26.87 21.73 0.82
C LEU A 688 27.28 21.99 2.27
N LYS A 689 28.57 22.29 2.51
CA LYS A 689 29.10 22.62 3.84
C LYS A 689 28.39 23.83 4.45
N ALA A 690 28.19 24.90 3.68
CA ALA A 690 27.51 26.10 4.15
C ALA A 690 26.04 25.81 4.52
N GLN A 691 25.34 24.98 3.75
CA GLN A 691 23.95 24.61 4.05
C GLN A 691 23.85 23.69 5.29
N LEU A 692 24.75 22.73 5.43
CA LEU A 692 24.82 21.85 6.60
C LEU A 692 25.13 22.63 7.89
N ALA A 693 26.06 23.58 7.84
CA ALA A 693 26.39 24.46 8.98
C ALA A 693 25.22 25.38 9.38
N ASN A 694 24.37 25.75 8.42
CA ASN A 694 23.14 26.53 8.65
C ASN A 694 21.93 25.66 9.04
N ASN A 695 22.15 24.37 9.35
CA ASN A 695 21.12 23.41 9.79
C ASN A 695 20.00 23.18 8.76
N ALA A 696 20.32 23.24 7.47
CA ALA A 696 19.40 22.84 6.41
C ALA A 696 19.36 21.30 6.32
N ASN A 697 18.55 20.65 7.18
CA ASN A 697 18.42 19.19 7.20
C ASN A 697 17.86 18.59 5.89
N GLY A 698 17.25 19.42 5.03
CA GLY A 698 16.73 19.00 3.72
C GLY A 698 17.79 18.64 2.67
N VAL A 699 19.08 18.81 2.98
CA VAL A 699 20.18 18.49 2.06
C VAL A 699 20.69 17.05 2.24
N LEU A 700 20.35 16.43 3.37
CA LEU A 700 20.74 15.05 3.69
C LEU A 700 19.74 14.07 3.05
N SER A 701 20.26 13.09 2.31
CA SER A 701 19.46 12.22 1.43
C SER A 701 19.16 10.89 2.12
N ASN A 702 20.18 10.05 2.33
CA ASN A 702 20.04 8.76 2.99
C ASN A 702 20.56 8.86 4.42
N LYS A 703 19.99 8.02 5.28
CA LYS A 703 20.31 7.93 6.70
C LYS A 703 20.36 6.47 7.12
N ASP A 704 21.38 6.12 7.87
CA ASP A 704 21.44 4.86 8.61
C ASP A 704 21.96 5.08 10.04
N LEU A 705 21.94 4.01 10.85
CA LEU A 705 22.53 4.00 12.18
C LEU A 705 23.75 3.08 12.15
N GLY A 706 24.91 3.59 12.56
CA GLY A 706 26.13 2.79 12.57
C GLY A 706 27.04 3.10 13.75
N GLY A 707 27.59 2.04 14.34
CA GLY A 707 28.56 2.11 15.44
C GLY A 707 29.99 2.45 15.00
N GLY A 708 30.19 2.86 13.74
CA GLY A 708 31.50 3.17 13.18
C GLY A 708 31.41 3.96 11.87
N ARG A 709 32.57 4.34 11.32
CA ARG A 709 32.69 5.07 10.05
C ARG A 709 32.50 4.21 8.79
N GLY A 710 32.47 2.88 8.91
CA GLY A 710 32.43 1.99 7.75
C GLY A 710 31.15 2.13 6.93
N LEU A 711 31.25 2.35 5.62
CA LEU A 711 30.12 2.46 4.69
C LEU A 711 30.46 1.76 3.39
N GLU A 712 29.55 0.95 2.86
CA GLU A 712 29.60 0.43 1.50
C GLU A 712 28.28 0.74 0.82
N SER A 713 28.30 1.63 -0.18
CA SER A 713 27.07 2.09 -0.82
C SER A 713 27.29 2.50 -2.27
N ASN A 714 26.21 2.39 -3.05
CA ASN A 714 26.18 2.86 -4.42
C ASN A 714 25.47 4.22 -4.48
N PHE A 715 26.22 5.25 -4.87
CA PHE A 715 25.75 6.62 -4.95
C PHE A 715 25.23 6.90 -6.35
N ASN A 716 23.95 7.29 -6.48
CA ASN A 716 23.41 7.73 -7.76
C ASN A 716 23.88 9.15 -8.08
N CYS A 717 25.01 9.27 -8.77
CA CYS A 717 25.56 10.56 -9.17
C CYS A 717 25.07 11.05 -10.54
N SER A 718 24.03 10.44 -11.11
CA SER A 718 23.49 10.86 -12.41
C SER A 718 23.19 12.37 -12.44
N GLY A 719 23.62 13.03 -13.52
CA GLY A 719 23.47 14.48 -13.68
C GLY A 719 24.61 15.33 -13.09
N GLY A 720 25.77 14.75 -12.78
CA GLY A 720 26.95 15.52 -12.37
C GLY A 720 26.95 15.85 -10.87
N LYS A 721 26.75 14.86 -10.01
CA LYS A 721 26.64 15.06 -8.56
C LYS A 721 27.92 14.67 -7.81
N TYR A 722 28.08 15.25 -6.62
CA TYR A 722 29.16 14.98 -5.66
C TYR A 722 28.67 14.01 -4.57
N PRO A 723 29.22 12.80 -4.47
CA PRO A 723 28.97 11.93 -3.33
C PRO A 723 29.51 12.55 -2.03
N TYR A 724 28.73 12.44 -0.97
CA TYR A 724 29.08 12.89 0.36
C TYR A 724 28.69 11.84 1.41
N TYR A 725 29.39 11.85 2.53
CA TYR A 725 29.12 10.98 3.67
C TYR A 725 29.47 11.67 4.99
N LEU A 726 28.56 11.65 5.95
CA LEU A 726 28.71 12.20 7.28
C LEU A 726 28.67 11.07 8.30
N TYR A 727 29.69 11.01 9.14
CA TYR A 727 29.78 10.07 10.25
C TYR A 727 30.35 10.76 11.49
N GLN A 728 30.16 10.15 12.66
CA GLN A 728 30.57 10.76 13.92
C GLN A 728 32.08 11.07 13.95
N ALA A 729 32.44 12.29 14.38
CA ALA A 729 33.83 12.74 14.37
C ALA A 729 34.77 11.89 15.26
N GLY A 730 34.22 11.28 16.32
CA GLY A 730 34.95 10.39 17.22
C GLY A 730 35.52 9.13 16.55
N PHE A 731 35.05 8.76 15.35
CA PHE A 731 35.59 7.61 14.62
C PHE A 731 36.89 7.90 13.84
N GLY A 732 37.35 9.15 13.84
CA GLY A 732 38.57 9.59 13.17
C GLY A 732 38.47 9.54 11.64
N ASN A 733 39.59 9.78 10.94
CA ASN A 733 39.62 9.72 9.48
C ASN A 733 39.51 8.26 8.98
N PRO A 734 39.04 8.05 7.73
CA PRO A 734 38.98 6.72 7.13
C PRO A 734 40.36 6.06 7.05
N GLY A 735 40.42 4.75 7.29
CA GLY A 735 41.65 3.98 7.12
C GLY A 735 41.89 3.60 5.66
N SER A 736 40.81 3.32 4.92
CA SER A 736 40.85 3.13 3.47
C SER A 736 39.55 3.59 2.82
N VAL A 737 39.67 4.05 1.57
CA VAL A 737 38.56 4.48 0.73
C VAL A 737 38.75 3.85 -0.64
N GLN A 738 37.72 3.18 -1.16
CA GLN A 738 37.78 2.39 -2.39
C GLN A 738 36.58 2.68 -3.29
N GLN A 739 36.83 2.73 -4.60
CA GLN A 739 35.81 2.73 -5.64
C GLN A 739 35.80 1.35 -6.30
N GLY A 740 34.81 0.53 -5.94
CA GLY A 740 34.85 -0.91 -6.26
C GLY A 740 36.12 -1.57 -5.68
N PRO A 741 36.90 -2.34 -6.46
CA PRO A 741 38.13 -2.97 -5.96
C PRO A 741 39.33 -2.01 -5.85
N ASN A 742 39.23 -0.78 -6.37
CA ASN A 742 40.36 0.12 -6.51
C ASN A 742 40.42 1.13 -5.37
N ASN A 743 41.63 1.48 -4.92
CA ASN A 743 41.80 2.59 -3.99
C ASN A 743 41.35 3.91 -4.63
N PHE A 744 40.62 4.71 -3.85
CA PHE A 744 40.09 5.99 -4.28
C PHE A 744 40.68 7.11 -3.41
N SER A 745 41.30 8.11 -4.03
CA SER A 745 42.07 9.16 -3.33
C SER A 745 41.59 10.59 -3.60
N ALA A 746 40.61 10.78 -4.49
CA ALA A 746 40.08 12.10 -4.82
C ALA A 746 38.92 12.50 -3.88
N TYR A 747 39.24 12.64 -2.60
CA TYR A 747 38.30 13.02 -1.57
C TYR A 747 38.94 13.88 -0.49
N THR A 748 38.10 14.64 0.20
CA THR A 748 38.46 15.39 1.39
C THR A 748 37.60 14.95 2.57
N VAL A 749 38.17 15.00 3.78
CA VAL A 749 37.46 14.77 5.05
C VAL A 749 37.70 15.94 5.98
N GLU A 750 36.62 16.57 6.44
CA GLU A 750 36.69 17.72 7.34
C GLU A 750 35.77 17.58 8.54
N ASP A 751 36.06 18.29 9.63
CA ASP A 751 35.13 18.40 10.76
C ASP A 751 34.01 19.39 10.46
N ILE A 752 32.79 19.01 10.80
CA ILE A 752 31.59 19.84 10.70
C ILE A 752 30.71 19.66 11.93
N VAL A 753 30.04 20.73 12.34
CA VAL A 753 29.00 20.67 13.36
C VAL A 753 27.65 20.78 12.66
N ILE A 754 26.79 19.80 12.86
CA ILE A 754 25.43 19.81 12.33
C ILE A 754 24.42 19.64 13.46
N LYS A 755 23.24 20.24 13.30
CA LYS A 755 22.10 19.97 14.18
C LYS A 755 21.38 18.71 13.70
N ASP A 756 21.30 17.70 14.56
CA ASP A 756 20.62 16.46 14.24
C ASP A 756 19.08 16.62 14.18
N VAL A 757 18.37 15.52 13.92
CA VAL A 757 16.90 15.51 13.86
C VAL A 757 16.23 15.85 15.20
N PHE A 758 16.96 15.72 16.31
CA PHE A 758 16.50 16.06 17.66
C PHE A 758 16.86 17.49 18.06
N GLY A 759 17.46 18.25 17.16
CA GLY A 759 17.84 19.63 17.42
C GLY A 759 19.15 19.79 18.20
N ILE A 760 19.94 18.71 18.37
CA ILE A 760 21.18 18.69 19.13
C ILE A 760 22.35 18.93 18.18
N LEU A 761 23.24 19.86 18.53
CA LEU A 761 24.50 20.08 17.79
C LEU A 761 25.47 18.92 18.03
N ARG A 762 25.93 18.31 16.96
CA ARG A 762 26.84 17.16 17.00
C ARG A 762 28.03 17.34 16.07
N ASN A 763 29.17 16.81 16.50
CA ASN A 763 30.42 16.83 15.74
C ASN A 763 30.46 15.64 14.78
N TYR A 764 30.56 15.94 13.49
CA TYR A 764 30.65 14.99 12.39
C TYR A 764 31.93 15.20 11.60
N LYS A 765 32.36 14.16 10.90
CA LYS A 765 33.30 14.23 9.79
C LYS A 765 32.50 14.20 8.51
N LEU A 766 32.70 15.20 7.64
CA LEU A 766 32.15 15.26 6.30
C LEU A 766 33.20 14.75 5.31
N PHE A 767 32.95 13.58 4.75
CA PHE A 767 33.61 13.06 3.57
C PHE A 767 32.89 13.59 2.31
N TYR A 768 33.64 14.03 1.32
CA TYR A 768 33.11 14.37 0.00
C TYR A 768 34.19 14.23 -1.07
N THR A 769 33.77 14.00 -2.31
CA THR A 769 34.68 14.11 -3.46
C THR A 769 34.84 15.57 -3.83
N ASP A 770 36.06 16.00 -4.16
CA ASP A 770 36.39 17.40 -4.43
C ASP A 770 35.74 17.93 -5.72
N THR A 771 36.44 18.71 -6.55
CA THR A 771 35.92 19.26 -7.83
C THR A 771 35.50 18.20 -8.85
N ILE A 772 35.52 16.90 -8.51
CA ILE A 772 35.12 15.79 -9.36
C ILE A 772 33.64 15.49 -9.17
N GLN A 773 32.87 15.77 -10.22
CA GLN A 773 31.51 15.28 -10.37
C GLN A 773 31.53 13.92 -11.07
N PHE A 774 30.58 13.07 -10.71
CA PHE A 774 30.33 11.82 -11.43
C PHE A 774 29.03 11.98 -12.21
N SER A 775 28.95 11.39 -13.40
CA SER A 775 27.75 11.43 -14.27
C SER A 775 26.95 10.13 -14.24
N SER A 776 27.43 9.13 -13.50
CA SER A 776 26.86 7.79 -13.37
C SER A 776 26.96 7.29 -11.93
N SER A 777 26.40 6.12 -11.66
CA SER A 777 26.48 5.48 -10.34
C SER A 777 27.93 5.28 -9.87
N PHE A 778 28.18 5.61 -8.60
CA PHE A 778 29.50 5.58 -7.98
C PHE A 778 29.46 4.68 -6.74
N ASN A 779 30.05 3.48 -6.83
CA ASN A 779 30.18 2.57 -5.70
C ASN A 779 31.38 2.99 -4.84
N LEU A 780 31.14 3.26 -3.56
CA LEU A 780 32.14 3.71 -2.62
C LEU A 780 32.12 2.81 -1.38
N ARG A 781 33.30 2.34 -0.99
CA ARG A 781 33.54 1.63 0.26
C ARG A 781 34.54 2.41 1.12
N ILE A 782 34.15 2.71 2.35
CA ILE A 782 34.92 3.43 3.36
C ILE A 782 35.10 2.48 4.55
N ASN A 783 36.33 2.29 5.02
CA ASN A 783 36.63 1.46 6.20
C ASN A 783 37.27 2.25 7.35
#